data_AF-A0A6J6CL02-F1
#
_entry.id   AF-A0A6J6CL02-F1
#
_cell.length_a   1.000
_cell.length_b   1.000
_cell.length_c   1.000
_cell.angle_alpha   90.00
_cell.angle_beta   90.00
_cell.angle_gamma   90.00
#
_symmetry.space_group_name_H-M   'P 1'
#
loop_
_entity.id
_entity.type
_entity.pdbx_description
1 polymer ?
#
loop_
_entity_poly.entity_id
_entity_poly.type
_entity_poly.pdbx_seq_one_letter_code
_entity_poly.pdbx_strand_id
1 'polypeptide(L)'
;MTANVCAIVLSHDQPQFLELVLSQLRNQTVTPSKVLIVDTSEKESINSHGYEVLKLESNTPFAVSVDAAVRHLSAEGQLWILHDDSAPDVRALEFLLREVELSPSLAIVGPKQLDWDNPKIIRQLGLTLTRGGKLFSRVRGEFDQGQHDHAEDTMAVGTAGALVNLGVYESLGGFDRNAPVYAADVDFSIRARLAGFRVAVAPNAKVSHKMLSMQGARPLRWLGTSPATALRQAELHLALSYANPALFLASWLLLLPAAIVNSIVLAIRSRSYAITPEITASFLVFLQLGRVLASRTKILQTTSAKIATLSALRATAQEVRNDNKKAKDEEVSKRLLASHAIGETEQLQVAPNSGLVSSGAIWWALGLLALNFPWFPTNVAVSGAGVSPLSSNWFEVFSQAGSYSHPIGLGFVGAADPWVWALTLISAPMFFIPSLAITLFMFVATPIAFIGAFKLSELVSSRNIVRIVASLCFALWPALTGALSEAKLSQVLAIALLPWLLYSLGRVARIGQKDSTRFPRTHVGIAAILLAIIASSSPVLGVLLLAMVITTAILRPTKIVPLMASTLLAITWFLPIVLERAIAGNLMSLLLDPGLSVADGLEANWKLAFFGFGFDALSWGLVISVPVLVFALLALLAPKLSNTWPLWAIAVLVLGASWVAVGIDFDLGNGSRLGIDATALLGLFGLALVLLLAHLADTSLVLRIVSLATVALFGLAPAAFQMVTDPPNVTYSDGQIVPSIIQADVSAGSFWKTLQLESTTEAGLVAQVFNGDGVKLNLVSSGYKISSTTNPAVNPDYQELGQLVANLASANGAEIFPTLEKFGIGYILVNPIDRNLQLALDSTRELESIGVTDFGQLWKVKDLPAGTNSQTFDLGIVKIGQLAVLALFAWFAIPTRRRKKRADKDSEIFIDSEETN
;
A
#
# COMPACT_ATOMS: atom_id res chain seq x y z
N MET A 1 42.23 23.76 -42.39
CA MET A 1 43.17 23.73 -41.25
C MET A 1 42.92 22.41 -40.55
N THR A 2 43.90 21.53 -40.40
CA THR A 2 43.71 20.27 -39.65
C THR A 2 43.49 20.61 -38.19
N ALA A 3 42.25 20.56 -37.71
CA ALA A 3 41.93 20.81 -36.31
C ALA A 3 42.72 19.82 -35.43
N ASN A 4 43.42 20.31 -34.40
CA ASN A 4 44.10 19.46 -33.43
C ASN A 4 43.04 18.72 -32.60
N VAL A 5 43.01 17.38 -32.67
CA VAL A 5 42.01 16.55 -31.98
C VAL A 5 42.70 15.60 -31.02
N CYS A 6 42.35 15.70 -29.74
CA CYS A 6 42.76 14.76 -28.71
C CYS A 6 41.60 13.81 -28.39
N ALA A 7 41.78 12.51 -28.63
CA ALA A 7 40.79 11.49 -28.28
C ALA A 7 41.09 10.88 -26.91
N ILE A 8 40.06 10.74 -26.08
CA ILE A 8 40.15 10.14 -24.74
C ILE A 8 39.17 8.99 -24.66
N VAL A 9 39.65 7.79 -24.35
CA VAL A 9 38.83 6.57 -24.19
C VAL A 9 38.80 6.19 -22.72
N LEU A 10 37.65 6.34 -22.07
CA LEU A 10 37.45 5.97 -20.66
C LEU A 10 37.12 4.48 -20.55
N SER A 11 37.94 3.72 -19.83
CA SER A 11 37.76 2.27 -19.63
C SER A 11 37.46 1.89 -18.18
N HIS A 12 36.50 0.98 -17.98
CA HIS A 12 36.15 0.43 -16.67
C HIS A 12 35.66 -1.02 -16.74
N ASP A 13 36.54 -1.96 -16.41
CA ASP A 13 36.27 -3.40 -16.21
C ASP A 13 35.58 -4.13 -17.39
N GLN A 14 35.72 -3.65 -18.63
CA GLN A 14 35.06 -4.19 -19.82
C GLN A 14 36.01 -4.31 -21.04
N PRO A 15 37.00 -5.22 -21.02
CA PRO A 15 38.02 -5.32 -22.07
C PRO A 15 37.45 -5.71 -23.44
N GLN A 16 36.41 -6.56 -23.49
CA GLN A 16 35.81 -7.04 -24.75
C GLN A 16 35.19 -5.91 -25.58
N PHE A 17 34.54 -4.95 -24.92
CA PHE A 17 33.96 -3.79 -25.61
C PHE A 17 35.05 -2.81 -26.02
N LEU A 18 36.04 -2.59 -25.13
CA LEU A 18 37.17 -1.71 -25.38
C LEU A 18 37.96 -2.12 -26.62
N GLU A 19 38.25 -3.41 -26.82
CA GLU A 19 38.97 -3.90 -28.01
C GLU A 19 38.26 -3.50 -29.31
N LEU A 20 36.92 -3.61 -29.34
CA LEU A 20 36.15 -3.21 -30.51
C LEU A 20 36.20 -1.68 -30.70
N VAL A 21 36.09 -0.89 -29.63
CA VAL A 21 36.23 0.58 -29.71
C VAL A 21 37.60 0.99 -30.25
N LEU A 22 38.69 0.39 -29.75
CA LEU A 22 40.05 0.71 -30.19
C LEU A 22 40.28 0.30 -31.65
N SER A 23 39.76 -0.84 -32.09
CA SER A 23 39.86 -1.26 -33.50
C SER A 23 39.13 -0.30 -34.45
N GLN A 24 37.95 0.20 -34.06
CA GLN A 24 37.18 1.17 -34.83
C GLN A 24 37.80 2.58 -34.80
N LEU A 25 38.43 2.95 -33.69
CA LEU A 25 39.19 4.20 -33.57
C LEU A 25 40.39 4.21 -34.53
N ARG A 26 41.08 3.08 -34.67
CA ARG A 26 42.21 2.94 -35.62
C ARG A 26 41.76 3.04 -37.08
N ASN A 27 40.54 2.64 -37.39
CA ASN A 27 39.97 2.65 -38.74
C ASN A 27 39.30 3.99 -39.12
N GLN A 28 39.42 5.04 -38.29
CA GLN A 28 38.84 6.34 -38.64
C GLN A 28 39.48 6.94 -39.90
N THR A 29 38.66 7.54 -40.74
CA THR A 29 39.08 8.30 -41.93
C THR A 29 39.95 9.51 -41.59
N VAL A 30 39.67 10.17 -40.46
CA VAL A 30 40.49 11.23 -39.88
C VAL A 30 41.14 10.67 -38.63
N THR A 31 42.47 10.72 -38.55
CA THR A 31 43.20 10.23 -37.38
C THR A 31 43.29 11.34 -36.30
N PRO A 32 42.93 11.06 -35.05
CA PRO A 32 43.16 11.99 -33.95
C PRO A 32 44.67 12.20 -33.73
N SER A 33 45.05 13.40 -33.34
CA SER A 33 46.45 13.81 -33.15
C SER A 33 47.09 13.12 -31.94
N LYS A 34 46.31 12.91 -30.87
CA LYS A 34 46.71 12.15 -29.67
C LYS A 34 45.55 11.27 -29.22
N VAL A 35 45.87 10.10 -28.68
CA VAL A 35 44.88 9.16 -28.12
C VAL A 35 45.36 8.72 -26.75
N LEU A 36 44.54 8.95 -25.72
CA LEU A 36 44.79 8.54 -24.34
C LEU A 36 43.69 7.59 -23.86
N ILE A 37 44.08 6.45 -23.31
CA ILE A 37 43.17 5.54 -22.63
C ILE A 37 43.23 5.86 -21.13
N VAL A 38 42.11 6.22 -20.54
CA VAL A 38 42.01 6.45 -19.09
C VAL A 38 41.42 5.21 -18.46
N ASP A 39 42.25 4.49 -17.73
CA ASP A 39 41.88 3.22 -17.13
C ASP A 39 41.49 3.40 -15.66
N THR A 40 40.25 3.02 -15.32
CA THR A 40 39.71 2.99 -13.95
C THR A 40 39.31 1.57 -13.53
N SER A 41 39.82 0.54 -14.22
CA SER A 41 39.55 -0.87 -13.89
C SER A 41 40.28 -1.31 -12.62
N GLU A 42 39.72 -2.28 -11.88
CA GLU A 42 40.41 -2.92 -10.75
C GLU A 42 41.47 -3.94 -11.24
N LYS A 43 41.29 -4.52 -12.43
CA LYS A 43 42.18 -5.54 -13.01
C LYS A 43 42.91 -5.01 -14.23
N GLU A 44 44.23 -5.16 -14.25
CA GLU A 44 45.05 -4.85 -15.43
C GLU A 44 44.82 -5.89 -16.53
N SER A 45 43.85 -5.63 -17.41
CA SER A 45 43.57 -6.48 -18.58
C SER A 45 43.46 -5.66 -19.87
N ILE A 46 44.11 -4.50 -19.94
CA ILE A 46 44.09 -3.64 -21.11
C ILE A 46 45.30 -3.94 -21.99
N ASN A 47 45.04 -4.55 -23.15
CA ASN A 47 45.98 -4.46 -24.27
C ASN A 47 45.91 -3.04 -24.82
N SER A 48 46.94 -2.22 -24.56
CA SER A 48 46.95 -0.80 -24.93
C SER A 48 47.01 -0.55 -26.45
N HIS A 49 47.24 -1.58 -27.27
CA HIS A 49 47.34 -1.51 -28.74
C HIS A 49 48.28 -0.40 -29.25
N GLY A 50 49.28 -0.02 -28.45
CA GLY A 50 50.24 1.05 -28.76
C GLY A 50 49.80 2.47 -28.38
N TYR A 51 48.66 2.63 -27.72
CA TYR A 51 48.18 3.91 -27.17
C TYR A 51 48.70 4.17 -25.75
N GLU A 52 48.76 5.45 -25.38
CA GLU A 52 49.13 5.87 -24.03
C GLU A 52 48.00 5.53 -23.04
N VAL A 53 48.36 5.08 -21.82
CA VAL A 53 47.39 4.69 -20.78
C VAL A 53 47.64 5.49 -19.51
N LEU A 54 46.61 6.19 -19.02
CA LEU A 54 46.59 6.85 -17.73
C LEU A 54 45.75 6.02 -16.75
N LYS A 55 46.41 5.40 -15.76
CA LYS A 55 45.73 4.63 -14.71
C LYS A 55 45.26 5.56 -13.58
N LEU A 56 43.99 5.44 -13.20
CA LEU A 56 43.36 6.14 -12.08
C LEU A 56 42.75 5.15 -11.10
N GLU A 57 42.41 5.61 -9.89
CA GLU A 57 41.70 4.79 -8.91
C GLU A 57 40.34 4.34 -9.44
N SER A 58 39.90 3.13 -9.10
CA SER A 58 38.66 2.55 -9.65
C SER A 58 37.38 3.26 -9.25
N ASN A 59 37.44 4.09 -8.21
CA ASN A 59 36.32 4.88 -7.70
C ASN A 59 36.33 6.33 -8.22
N THR A 60 37.23 6.67 -9.16
CA THR A 60 37.37 8.04 -9.67
C THR A 60 36.12 8.46 -10.46
N PRO A 61 35.46 9.59 -10.10
CA PRO A 61 34.30 10.07 -10.84
C PRO A 61 34.64 10.51 -12.27
N PHE A 62 33.69 10.33 -13.19
CA PHE A 62 33.81 10.70 -14.60
C PHE A 62 34.42 12.10 -14.84
N ALA A 63 33.90 13.13 -14.15
CA ALA A 63 34.38 14.51 -14.32
C ALA A 63 35.87 14.65 -13.96
N VAL A 64 36.32 13.95 -12.91
CA VAL A 64 37.71 13.98 -12.44
C VAL A 64 38.62 13.22 -13.41
N SER A 65 38.13 12.11 -13.97
CA SER A 65 38.87 11.33 -14.98
C SER A 65 39.12 12.13 -16.26
N VAL A 66 38.12 12.87 -16.75
CA VAL A 66 38.29 13.74 -17.92
C VAL A 66 39.23 14.91 -17.60
N ASP A 67 39.06 15.58 -16.45
CA ASP A 67 39.96 16.67 -16.02
C ASP A 67 41.42 16.22 -15.90
N ALA A 68 41.66 14.99 -15.42
CA ALA A 68 43.00 14.42 -15.32
C ALA A 68 43.61 14.14 -16.71
N ALA A 69 42.79 13.62 -17.61
CA ALA A 69 43.20 13.27 -18.97
C ALA A 69 43.50 14.50 -19.84
N VAL A 70 42.70 15.57 -19.70
CA VAL A 70 42.95 16.87 -20.35
C VAL A 70 44.29 17.47 -19.90
N ARG A 71 44.55 17.46 -18.58
CA ARG A 71 45.83 17.94 -18.01
C ARG A 71 47.02 17.11 -18.45
N HIS A 72 46.87 15.79 -18.51
CA HIS A 72 47.94 14.88 -18.93
C HIS A 72 48.34 15.08 -20.39
N LEU A 73 47.37 15.23 -21.29
CA LEU A 73 47.61 15.39 -22.72
C LEU A 73 48.16 16.77 -23.11
N SER A 74 48.05 17.77 -22.22
CA SER A 74 48.17 19.20 -22.57
C SER A 74 47.36 19.48 -23.85
N ALA A 75 46.09 19.06 -23.83
CA ALA A 75 45.26 18.99 -25.03
C ALA A 75 44.90 20.40 -25.52
N GLU A 76 45.06 20.65 -26.83
CA GLU A 76 44.68 21.90 -27.47
C GLU A 76 43.68 21.62 -28.60
N GLY A 77 42.77 22.56 -28.85
CA GLY A 77 41.79 22.47 -29.94
C GLY A 77 40.50 21.73 -29.53
N GLN A 78 40.34 20.48 -29.98
CA GLN A 78 39.11 19.69 -29.79
C GLN A 78 39.38 18.42 -28.98
N LEU A 79 38.47 18.10 -28.06
CA LEU A 79 38.49 16.93 -27.21
C LEU A 79 37.40 15.95 -27.65
N TRP A 80 37.78 14.76 -28.12
CA TRP A 80 36.83 13.70 -28.48
C TRP A 80 36.72 12.67 -27.35
N ILE A 81 35.55 12.60 -26.72
CA ILE A 81 35.30 11.72 -25.57
C ILE A 81 34.66 10.42 -26.06
N LEU A 82 35.30 9.29 -25.76
CA LEU A 82 34.79 7.95 -26.01
C LEU A 82 34.77 7.16 -24.70
N HIS A 83 33.83 6.25 -24.58
CA HIS A 83 33.73 5.27 -23.52
C HIS A 83 34.14 3.89 -24.04
N ASP A 84 34.47 2.98 -23.14
CA ASP A 84 34.73 1.57 -23.45
C ASP A 84 33.57 0.86 -24.17
N ASP A 85 32.35 1.36 -24.02
CA ASP A 85 31.14 0.81 -24.63
C ASP A 85 30.55 1.69 -25.75
N SER A 86 31.34 2.60 -26.33
CA SER A 86 30.94 3.48 -27.44
C SER A 86 31.88 3.34 -28.65
N ALA A 87 31.51 2.51 -29.62
CA ALA A 87 32.31 2.24 -30.81
C ALA A 87 31.95 3.21 -31.95
N PRO A 88 32.89 4.06 -32.41
CA PRO A 88 32.61 5.00 -33.48
C PRO A 88 32.55 4.32 -34.85
N ASP A 89 31.68 4.80 -35.74
CA ASP A 89 31.71 4.41 -37.15
C ASP A 89 32.92 5.02 -37.87
N VAL A 90 33.35 4.46 -38.99
CA VAL A 90 34.58 4.79 -39.74
C VAL A 90 34.71 6.28 -40.11
N ARG A 91 33.57 6.96 -40.29
CA ARG A 91 33.51 8.40 -40.65
C ARG A 91 32.99 9.29 -39.51
N ALA A 92 32.89 8.77 -38.29
CA ALA A 92 32.31 9.51 -37.17
C ALA A 92 33.07 10.81 -36.87
N LEU A 93 34.41 10.75 -36.77
CA LEU A 93 35.20 11.95 -36.47
C LEU A 93 35.18 12.96 -37.62
N GLU A 94 35.20 12.51 -38.87
CA GLU A 94 35.08 13.35 -40.07
C GLU A 94 33.79 14.20 -40.02
N PHE A 95 32.65 13.57 -39.73
CA PHE A 95 31.36 14.27 -39.65
C PHE A 95 31.25 15.19 -38.43
N LEU A 96 31.82 14.82 -37.28
CA LEU A 96 31.84 15.70 -36.10
C LEU A 96 32.66 16.96 -36.37
N LEU A 97 33.84 16.83 -36.99
CA LEU A 97 34.69 17.96 -37.36
C LEU A 97 34.02 18.87 -38.39
N ARG A 98 33.31 18.29 -39.36
CA ARG A 98 32.56 19.06 -40.36
C ARG A 98 31.54 19.99 -39.73
N GLU A 99 30.83 19.55 -38.67
CA GLU A 99 29.90 20.42 -37.96
C GLU A 99 30.62 21.57 -37.22
N VAL A 100 31.76 21.28 -36.60
CA VAL A 100 32.59 22.30 -35.93
C VAL A 100 33.13 23.33 -36.93
N GLU A 101 33.55 22.90 -38.11
CA GLU A 101 33.99 23.79 -39.20
C GLU A 101 32.86 24.69 -39.70
N LEU A 102 31.64 24.17 -39.80
CA LEU A 102 30.45 24.94 -40.19
C LEU A 102 30.02 25.94 -39.12
N SER A 103 30.33 25.70 -37.85
CA SER A 103 29.89 26.55 -36.74
C SER A 103 30.94 26.62 -35.62
N PRO A 104 31.89 27.57 -35.70
CA PRO A 104 32.94 27.74 -34.69
C PRO A 104 32.44 28.06 -33.27
N SER A 105 31.18 28.49 -33.13
CA SER A 105 30.51 28.74 -31.85
C SER A 105 30.01 27.47 -31.14
N LEU A 106 30.22 26.28 -31.72
CA LEU A 106 29.88 25.01 -31.09
C LEU A 106 30.81 24.72 -29.91
N ALA A 107 30.21 24.59 -28.73
CA ALA A 107 30.91 24.14 -27.53
C ALA A 107 31.06 22.62 -27.48
N ILE A 108 29.99 21.92 -27.86
CA ILE A 108 29.94 20.47 -27.87
C ILE A 108 29.01 20.02 -28.98
N VAL A 109 29.49 19.05 -29.76
CA VAL A 109 28.70 18.33 -30.75
C VAL A 109 28.76 16.85 -30.42
N GLY A 110 27.64 16.14 -30.48
CA GLY A 110 27.67 14.70 -30.29
C GLY A 110 26.95 13.90 -31.37
N PRO A 111 27.34 12.63 -31.52
CA PRO A 111 26.92 11.79 -32.62
C PRO A 111 25.51 11.22 -32.40
N LYS A 112 24.93 10.69 -33.48
CA LYS A 112 23.80 9.78 -33.40
C LYS A 112 24.26 8.47 -32.75
N GLN A 113 23.72 8.17 -31.57
CA GLN A 113 24.02 6.93 -30.86
C GLN A 113 23.07 5.84 -31.30
N LEU A 114 23.62 4.76 -31.85
CA LEU A 114 22.91 3.58 -32.32
C LEU A 114 23.01 2.45 -31.30
N ASP A 115 22.07 1.52 -31.34
CA ASP A 115 22.12 0.34 -30.49
C ASP A 115 23.29 -0.57 -30.87
N TRP A 116 24.02 -1.02 -29.86
CA TRP A 116 25.20 -1.86 -30.05
C TRP A 116 24.90 -3.18 -30.77
N ASP A 117 23.76 -3.81 -30.45
CA ASP A 117 23.38 -5.10 -31.05
C ASP A 117 22.63 -4.93 -32.38
N ASN A 118 21.91 -3.84 -32.55
CA ASN A 118 21.15 -3.54 -33.75
C ASN A 118 21.39 -2.10 -34.21
N PRO A 119 22.34 -1.87 -35.14
CA PRO A 119 22.71 -0.52 -35.56
C PRO A 119 21.59 0.22 -36.30
N LYS A 120 20.47 -0.45 -36.63
CA LYS A 120 19.29 0.19 -37.22
C LYS A 120 18.44 0.93 -36.19
N ILE A 121 18.68 0.79 -34.89
CA ILE A 121 17.87 1.42 -33.84
C ILE A 121 18.65 2.58 -33.22
N ILE A 122 18.05 3.77 -33.23
CA ILE A 122 18.59 4.95 -32.57
C ILE A 122 18.38 4.82 -31.06
N ARG A 123 19.47 4.76 -30.30
CA ARG A 123 19.42 4.81 -28.83
C ARG A 123 19.22 6.21 -28.31
N GLN A 124 19.93 7.17 -28.89
CA GLN A 124 19.90 8.56 -28.45
C GLN A 124 20.35 9.49 -29.59
N LEU A 125 19.60 10.56 -29.79
CA LEU A 125 19.99 11.69 -30.64
C LEU A 125 19.62 12.97 -29.90
N GLY A 126 20.60 13.53 -29.20
CA GLY A 126 20.42 14.67 -28.32
C GLY A 126 19.68 14.35 -27.02
N LEU A 127 19.78 15.27 -26.07
CA LEU A 127 19.18 15.21 -24.75
C LEU A 127 18.49 16.53 -24.43
N THR A 128 17.42 16.46 -23.68
CA THR A 128 16.68 17.60 -23.16
C THR A 128 16.07 17.29 -21.81
N LEU A 129 15.46 18.30 -21.20
CA LEU A 129 14.72 18.19 -19.96
C LEU A 129 13.23 18.37 -20.22
N THR A 130 12.42 17.58 -19.53
CA THR A 130 10.99 17.86 -19.41
C THR A 130 10.76 19.14 -18.60
N ARG A 131 9.55 19.71 -18.66
CA ARG A 131 9.18 20.86 -17.81
C ARG A 131 9.41 20.61 -16.32
N GLY A 132 9.30 19.36 -15.87
CA GLY A 132 9.56 18.94 -14.48
C GLY A 132 11.01 18.54 -14.18
N GLY A 133 11.96 18.83 -15.08
CA GLY A 133 13.40 18.57 -14.86
C GLY A 133 13.85 17.11 -15.07
N LYS A 134 12.98 16.24 -15.59
CA LYS A 134 13.36 14.86 -15.95
C LYS A 134 14.19 14.81 -17.23
N LEU A 135 15.17 13.90 -17.27
CA LEU A 135 16.00 13.63 -18.44
C LEU A 135 15.14 13.01 -19.55
N PHE A 136 15.27 13.51 -20.77
CA PHE A 136 14.47 13.09 -21.91
C PHE A 136 15.31 13.11 -23.18
N SER A 137 15.15 12.09 -24.03
CA SER A 137 15.70 12.07 -25.39
C SER A 137 14.55 12.21 -26.36
N ARG A 138 14.61 13.16 -27.29
CA ARG A 138 13.53 13.37 -28.29
C ARG A 138 13.39 12.17 -29.22
N VAL A 139 14.52 11.56 -29.58
CA VAL A 139 14.58 10.38 -30.44
C VAL A 139 15.23 9.25 -29.66
N ARG A 140 14.48 8.16 -29.46
CA ARG A 140 14.93 6.95 -28.78
C ARG A 140 14.07 5.76 -29.19
N GLY A 141 14.72 4.64 -29.46
CA GLY A 141 14.05 3.38 -29.83
C GLY A 141 13.40 3.41 -31.22
N GLU A 142 13.73 4.40 -32.05
CA GLU A 142 13.23 4.53 -33.41
C GLU A 142 14.21 3.88 -34.39
N PHE A 143 13.71 3.35 -35.50
CA PHE A 143 14.57 2.88 -36.58
C PHE A 143 15.23 4.05 -37.31
N ASP A 144 16.52 3.95 -37.62
CA ASP A 144 17.26 4.94 -38.41
C ASP A 144 16.94 4.75 -39.90
N GLN A 145 16.02 5.56 -40.41
CA GLN A 145 15.60 5.62 -41.81
C GLN A 145 16.03 6.94 -42.47
N GLY A 146 16.95 7.68 -41.83
CA GLY A 146 17.40 9.00 -42.27
C GLY A 146 16.43 10.14 -41.94
N GLN A 147 15.35 9.87 -41.20
CA GLN A 147 14.32 10.87 -40.87
C GLN A 147 14.82 11.98 -39.93
N HIS A 148 15.99 11.79 -39.31
CA HIS A 148 16.63 12.73 -38.38
C HIS A 148 18.02 13.19 -38.86
N ASP A 149 18.31 13.13 -40.16
CA ASP A 149 19.65 13.41 -40.72
C ASP A 149 19.98 14.91 -40.90
N HIS A 150 19.06 15.79 -40.51
CA HIS A 150 19.28 17.23 -40.52
C HIS A 150 19.95 17.67 -39.21
N ALA A 151 21.04 18.43 -39.29
CA ALA A 151 21.74 18.94 -38.12
C ALA A 151 20.78 19.76 -37.24
N GLU A 152 20.62 19.36 -35.97
CA GLU A 152 19.66 19.96 -35.03
C GLU A 152 20.38 20.52 -33.79
N ASP A 153 20.02 21.75 -33.45
CA ASP A 153 20.37 22.36 -32.18
C ASP A 153 19.62 21.67 -31.04
N THR A 154 20.33 21.14 -30.04
CA THR A 154 19.72 20.43 -28.91
C THR A 154 20.12 21.04 -27.58
N MET A 155 19.36 20.77 -26.51
CA MET A 155 19.68 21.29 -25.17
C MET A 155 20.99 20.70 -24.64
N ALA A 156 21.19 19.40 -24.82
CA ALA A 156 22.36 18.69 -24.35
C ALA A 156 22.71 17.50 -25.24
N VAL A 157 23.93 17.00 -25.12
CA VAL A 157 24.36 15.77 -25.79
C VAL A 157 25.08 14.87 -24.79
N GLY A 158 24.92 13.55 -24.96
CA GLY A 158 25.64 12.58 -24.14
C GLY A 158 27.12 12.56 -24.47
N THR A 159 27.96 12.26 -23.49
CA THR A 159 29.44 12.27 -23.64
C THR A 159 29.99 11.14 -24.49
N ALA A 160 29.22 10.05 -24.69
CA ALA A 160 29.63 8.92 -25.52
C ALA A 160 29.75 9.33 -26.99
N GLY A 161 30.99 9.55 -27.43
CA GLY A 161 31.37 9.97 -28.78
C GLY A 161 31.33 11.49 -29.00
N ALA A 162 31.16 12.31 -27.96
CA ALA A 162 31.03 13.76 -28.10
C ALA A 162 32.37 14.45 -28.39
N LEU A 163 32.35 15.45 -29.27
CA LEU A 163 33.47 16.33 -29.56
C LEU A 163 33.24 17.68 -28.86
N VAL A 164 34.17 18.07 -27.99
CA VAL A 164 34.09 19.24 -27.12
C VAL A 164 35.19 20.23 -27.48
N ASN A 165 34.86 21.51 -27.59
CA ASN A 165 35.85 22.57 -27.75
C ASN A 165 36.59 22.80 -26.42
N LEU A 166 37.91 22.58 -26.40
CA LEU A 166 38.71 22.65 -25.18
C LEU A 166 38.73 24.05 -24.55
N GLY A 167 38.78 25.11 -25.36
CA GLY A 167 38.74 26.48 -24.83
C GLY A 167 37.41 26.78 -24.12
N VAL A 168 36.30 26.24 -24.63
CA VAL A 168 34.99 26.35 -23.95
C VAL A 168 34.96 25.47 -22.71
N TYR A 169 35.50 24.25 -22.78
CA TYR A 169 35.60 23.35 -21.64
C TYR A 169 36.32 24.00 -20.44
N GLU A 170 37.49 24.59 -20.69
CA GLU A 170 38.30 25.26 -19.66
C GLU A 170 37.64 26.52 -19.11
N SER A 171 37.06 27.37 -19.99
CA SER A 171 36.38 28.61 -19.56
C SER A 171 35.15 28.34 -18.68
N LEU A 172 34.48 27.20 -18.85
CA LEU A 172 33.34 26.77 -18.02
C LEU A 172 33.78 26.00 -16.77
N GLY A 173 35.09 25.82 -16.55
CA GLY A 173 35.64 25.05 -15.44
C GLY A 173 35.32 23.54 -15.53
N GLY A 174 35.22 22.99 -16.74
CA GLY A 174 34.99 21.57 -17.01
C GLY A 174 33.62 21.05 -16.57
N PHE A 175 33.52 19.72 -16.43
CA PHE A 175 32.33 19.06 -15.88
C PHE A 175 32.16 19.43 -14.39
N ASP A 176 30.92 19.49 -13.90
CA ASP A 176 30.69 19.76 -12.47
C ASP A 176 30.99 18.51 -11.63
N ARG A 177 31.91 18.64 -10.68
CA ARG A 177 32.33 17.57 -9.77
C ARG A 177 31.29 17.27 -8.69
N ASN A 178 30.40 18.23 -8.40
CA ASN A 178 29.33 18.07 -7.42
C ASN A 178 28.06 17.47 -8.02
N ALA A 179 27.91 17.55 -9.34
CA ALA A 179 26.80 16.96 -10.05
C ALA A 179 26.86 15.42 -10.03
N PRO A 180 25.72 14.72 -9.88
CA PRO A 180 25.65 13.28 -10.10
C PRO A 180 26.15 12.90 -11.50
N VAL A 181 26.72 11.71 -11.65
CA VAL A 181 27.39 11.29 -12.90
C VAL A 181 26.47 11.38 -14.13
N TYR A 182 25.20 10.98 -14.02
CA TYR A 182 24.22 11.07 -15.11
C TYR A 182 23.62 12.47 -15.33
N ALA A 183 24.04 13.47 -14.56
CA ALA A 183 23.71 14.87 -14.79
C ALA A 183 24.86 15.63 -15.45
N ALA A 184 26.08 15.09 -15.49
CA ALA A 184 27.28 15.83 -15.86
C ALA A 184 27.27 16.33 -17.32
N ASP A 185 26.80 15.50 -18.24
CA ASP A 185 26.67 15.78 -19.67
C ASP A 185 25.62 16.88 -19.95
N VAL A 186 24.46 16.77 -19.31
CA VAL A 186 23.38 17.74 -19.42
C VAL A 186 23.72 19.05 -18.72
N ASP A 187 24.35 19.00 -17.54
CA ASP A 187 24.79 20.19 -16.82
C ASP A 187 25.82 21.00 -17.64
N PHE A 188 26.85 20.34 -18.16
CA PHE A 188 27.87 21.02 -18.97
C PHE A 188 27.28 21.64 -20.23
N SER A 189 26.41 20.91 -20.94
CA SER A 189 25.75 21.41 -22.14
C SER A 189 24.84 22.61 -21.85
N ILE A 190 24.10 22.57 -20.74
CA ILE A 190 23.26 23.70 -20.32
C ILE A 190 24.12 24.91 -19.96
N ARG A 191 25.21 24.72 -19.19
CA ARG A 191 26.15 25.81 -18.88
C ARG A 191 26.78 26.41 -20.14
N ALA A 192 27.15 25.59 -21.12
CA ALA A 192 27.67 26.07 -22.40
C ALA A 192 26.65 26.94 -23.15
N ARG A 193 25.38 26.51 -23.21
CA ARG A 193 24.31 27.33 -23.80
C ARG A 193 24.07 28.63 -23.03
N LEU A 194 24.08 28.55 -21.70
CA LEU A 194 23.92 29.71 -20.83
C LEU A 194 25.09 30.69 -20.92
N ALA A 195 26.27 30.23 -21.33
CA ALA A 195 27.43 31.07 -21.64
C ALA A 195 27.39 31.68 -23.06
N GLY A 196 26.41 31.28 -23.90
CA GLY A 196 26.21 31.82 -25.25
C GLY A 196 26.74 30.92 -26.38
N PHE A 197 27.26 29.73 -26.08
CA PHE A 197 27.72 28.78 -27.08
C PHE A 197 26.59 27.89 -27.61
N ARG A 198 26.81 27.27 -28.78
CA ARG A 198 25.87 26.32 -29.38
C ARG A 198 26.16 24.88 -28.96
N VAL A 199 25.10 24.09 -28.89
CA VAL A 199 25.15 22.64 -28.59
C VAL A 199 24.32 21.93 -29.66
N ALA A 200 24.94 21.07 -30.44
CA ALA A 200 24.28 20.44 -31.59
C ALA A 200 24.53 18.93 -31.62
N VAL A 201 23.71 18.22 -32.38
CA VAL A 201 24.01 16.84 -32.77
C VAL A 201 24.54 16.82 -34.20
N ALA A 202 25.44 15.87 -34.49
CA ALA A 202 25.87 15.53 -35.84
C ALA A 202 25.19 14.21 -36.26
N PRO A 203 24.05 14.24 -36.96
CA PRO A 203 23.28 13.03 -37.24
C PRO A 203 24.00 12.02 -38.13
N ASN A 204 24.89 12.51 -39.01
CA ASN A 204 25.71 11.69 -39.90
C ASN A 204 26.88 11.01 -39.17
N ALA A 205 27.31 11.55 -38.01
CA ALA A 205 28.29 10.89 -37.16
C ALA A 205 27.58 9.79 -36.36
N LYS A 206 27.95 8.53 -36.60
CA LYS A 206 27.32 7.36 -35.97
C LYS A 206 28.24 6.73 -34.94
N VAL A 207 27.70 6.39 -33.78
CA VAL A 207 28.42 5.66 -32.72
C VAL A 207 27.52 4.57 -32.16
N SER A 208 27.99 3.33 -32.17
CA SER A 208 27.30 2.21 -31.53
C SER A 208 27.55 2.25 -30.02
N HIS A 209 26.51 2.38 -29.19
CA HIS A 209 26.65 2.56 -27.74
C HIS A 209 25.80 1.56 -26.96
N LYS A 210 26.43 0.81 -26.04
CA LYS A 210 25.76 -0.25 -25.28
C LYS A 210 25.04 0.26 -24.02
N MET A 211 25.47 1.40 -23.45
CA MET A 211 24.94 1.98 -22.20
C MET A 211 25.04 1.02 -20.99
N LEU A 212 26.16 0.30 -20.84
CA LEU A 212 26.34 -0.75 -19.83
C LEU A 212 26.02 -0.26 -18.41
N SER A 213 26.43 0.97 -18.10
CA SER A 213 26.19 1.58 -16.78
C SER A 213 24.71 1.86 -16.51
N MET A 214 24.01 2.49 -17.45
CA MET A 214 22.60 2.82 -17.27
C MET A 214 21.70 1.57 -17.21
N GLN A 215 22.09 0.50 -17.90
CA GLN A 215 21.39 -0.78 -17.86
C GLN A 215 21.69 -1.61 -16.59
N GLY A 216 22.68 -1.19 -15.78
CA GLY A 216 23.15 -1.99 -14.64
C GLY A 216 23.81 -3.30 -15.06
N ALA A 217 24.39 -3.35 -16.27
CA ALA A 217 24.98 -4.54 -16.87
C ALA A 217 26.46 -4.75 -16.49
N ARG A 218 27.04 -3.83 -15.71
CA ARG A 218 28.42 -3.89 -15.19
C ARG A 218 28.47 -3.58 -13.69
N PRO A 219 29.56 -3.90 -12.96
CA PRO A 219 29.72 -3.45 -11.58
C PRO A 219 29.78 -1.92 -11.52
N LEU A 220 29.07 -1.32 -10.55
CA LEU A 220 28.86 0.13 -10.44
C LEU A 220 29.21 0.63 -9.03
N ARG A 221 30.34 0.16 -8.47
CA ARG A 221 30.79 0.58 -7.14
C ARG A 221 31.00 2.10 -7.08
N TRP A 222 31.56 2.68 -8.14
CA TRP A 222 31.75 4.12 -8.32
C TRP A 222 30.47 4.95 -8.33
N LEU A 223 29.31 4.33 -8.60
CA LEU A 223 28.02 5.00 -8.56
C LEU A 223 27.43 5.06 -7.14
N GLY A 224 27.89 4.18 -6.23
CA GLY A 224 27.44 4.06 -4.85
C GLY A 224 25.96 3.64 -4.65
N THR A 225 25.18 3.55 -5.72
CA THR A 225 23.72 3.34 -5.69
C THR A 225 23.25 2.56 -6.92
N SER A 226 21.94 2.25 -7.00
CA SER A 226 21.37 1.62 -8.19
C SER A 226 21.28 2.60 -9.37
N PRO A 227 21.41 2.16 -10.64
CA PRO A 227 21.30 3.04 -11.81
C PRO A 227 20.01 3.87 -11.85
N ALA A 228 18.88 3.26 -11.45
CA ALA A 228 17.60 3.94 -11.40
C ALA A 228 17.57 5.04 -10.31
N THR A 229 18.19 4.78 -9.15
CA THR A 229 18.34 5.79 -8.08
C THR A 229 19.24 6.93 -8.55
N ALA A 230 20.40 6.62 -9.14
CA ALA A 230 21.33 7.64 -9.62
C ALA A 230 20.74 8.52 -10.74
N LEU A 231 19.97 7.92 -11.66
CA LEU A 231 19.28 8.68 -12.70
C LEU A 231 18.21 9.59 -12.09
N ARG A 232 17.42 9.10 -11.13
CA ARG A 232 16.44 9.93 -10.43
C ARG A 232 17.09 11.04 -9.59
N GLN A 233 18.23 10.75 -8.97
CA GLN A 233 19.04 11.73 -8.26
C GLN A 233 19.56 12.83 -9.20
N ALA A 234 20.02 12.46 -10.40
CA ALA A 234 20.43 13.39 -11.44
C ALA A 234 19.28 14.33 -11.87
N GLU A 235 18.09 13.78 -12.10
CA GLU A 235 16.89 14.60 -12.45
C GLU A 235 16.54 15.61 -11.34
N LEU A 236 16.51 15.16 -10.07
CA LEU A 236 16.20 16.03 -8.93
C LEU A 236 17.29 17.08 -8.71
N HIS A 237 18.56 16.71 -8.88
CA HIS A 237 19.69 17.61 -8.78
C HIS A 237 19.63 18.71 -9.84
N LEU A 238 19.38 18.35 -11.12
CA LEU A 238 19.23 19.32 -12.20
C LEU A 238 18.01 20.23 -11.98
N ALA A 239 16.87 19.67 -11.56
CA ALA A 239 15.67 20.44 -11.26
C ALA A 239 15.92 21.51 -10.19
N LEU A 240 16.63 21.16 -9.11
CA LEU A 240 16.98 22.09 -8.04
C LEU A 240 18.09 23.06 -8.44
N SER A 241 19.09 22.64 -9.20
CA SER A 241 20.23 23.48 -9.59
C SER A 241 19.81 24.62 -10.51
N TYR A 242 18.85 24.38 -11.41
CA TYR A 242 18.36 25.39 -12.36
C TYR A 242 17.04 26.07 -11.93
N ALA A 243 16.55 25.81 -10.72
CA ALA A 243 15.38 26.49 -10.17
C ALA A 243 15.68 27.95 -9.78
N ASN A 244 14.69 28.84 -9.82
CA ASN A 244 14.84 30.16 -9.19
C ASN A 244 14.97 30.01 -7.65
N PRO A 245 15.47 31.00 -6.90
CA PRO A 245 15.74 30.86 -5.46
C PRO A 245 14.50 30.49 -4.62
N ALA A 246 13.34 31.08 -4.94
CA ALA A 246 12.09 30.80 -4.22
C ALA A 246 11.57 29.37 -4.47
N LEU A 247 11.55 28.92 -5.73
CA LEU A 247 11.16 27.54 -6.07
C LEU A 247 12.20 26.53 -5.59
N PHE A 248 13.48 26.90 -5.52
CA PHE A 248 14.51 26.05 -4.93
C PHE A 248 14.20 25.75 -3.46
N LEU A 249 13.97 26.79 -2.64
CA LEU A 249 13.63 26.61 -1.23
C LEU A 249 12.34 25.81 -1.06
N ALA A 250 11.29 26.15 -1.81
CA ALA A 250 10.02 25.43 -1.75
C ALA A 250 10.15 23.96 -2.20
N SER A 251 10.85 23.70 -3.31
CA SER A 251 11.04 22.34 -3.84
C SER A 251 11.93 21.49 -2.94
N TRP A 252 12.92 22.10 -2.27
CA TRP A 252 13.78 21.40 -1.32
C TRP A 252 13.03 21.03 -0.04
N LEU A 253 12.25 21.95 0.55
CA LEU A 253 11.42 21.68 1.72
C LEU A 253 10.33 20.62 1.44
N LEU A 254 9.72 20.68 0.25
CA LEU A 254 8.66 19.76 -0.15
C LEU A 254 9.18 18.45 -0.76
N LEU A 255 10.50 18.23 -0.82
CA LEU A 255 11.08 17.11 -1.53
C LEU A 255 10.70 15.74 -0.94
N LEU A 256 10.75 15.60 0.40
CA LEU A 256 10.37 14.35 1.09
C LEU A 256 8.84 14.10 1.07
N PRO A 257 7.97 15.08 1.39
CA PRO A 257 6.53 14.93 1.20
C PRO A 257 6.16 14.58 -0.24
N ALA A 258 6.77 15.25 -1.22
CA ALA A 258 6.52 14.97 -2.64
C ALA A 258 6.98 13.56 -3.04
N ALA A 259 8.06 13.04 -2.46
CA ALA A 259 8.51 11.66 -2.70
C ALA A 259 7.50 10.63 -2.18
N ILE A 260 6.87 10.88 -1.03
CA ILE A 260 5.81 10.01 -0.48
C ILE A 260 4.59 10.03 -1.40
N VAL A 261 4.11 11.22 -1.79
CA VAL A 261 2.98 11.38 -2.72
C VAL A 261 3.28 10.72 -4.06
N ASN A 262 4.46 10.97 -4.65
CA ASN A 262 4.87 10.33 -5.90
C ASN A 262 4.97 8.81 -5.77
N SER A 263 5.41 8.29 -4.63
CA SER A 263 5.47 6.84 -4.36
C SER A 263 4.08 6.22 -4.34
N ILE A 264 3.10 6.89 -3.73
CA ILE A 264 1.70 6.48 -3.77
C ILE A 264 1.19 6.49 -5.22
N VAL A 265 1.45 7.57 -5.97
CA VAL A 265 1.06 7.66 -7.39
C VAL A 265 1.73 6.56 -8.23
N LEU A 266 3.00 6.25 -8.00
CA LEU A 266 3.73 5.18 -8.67
C LEU A 266 3.17 3.80 -8.33
N ALA A 267 2.80 3.57 -7.06
CA ALA A 267 2.13 2.35 -6.62
C ALA A 267 0.78 2.17 -7.31
N ILE A 268 -0.01 3.24 -7.37
CA ILE A 268 -1.30 3.29 -8.07
C ILE A 268 -1.14 3.03 -9.57
N ARG A 269 -0.05 3.51 -10.18
CA ARG A 269 0.31 3.27 -11.59
C ARG A 269 0.98 1.91 -11.84
N SER A 270 1.01 1.02 -10.84
CA SER A 270 1.64 -0.30 -10.91
C SER A 270 3.14 -0.25 -11.29
N ARG A 271 3.81 0.87 -11.01
CA ARG A 271 5.26 1.06 -11.22
C ARG A 271 6.03 0.89 -9.89
N SER A 272 5.74 -0.18 -9.15
CA SER A 272 6.29 -0.41 -7.81
C SER A 272 7.82 -0.50 -7.78
N TYR A 273 8.46 -0.88 -8.90
CA TYR A 273 9.91 -0.92 -9.01
C TYR A 273 10.58 0.47 -8.93
N ALA A 274 9.84 1.54 -9.25
CA ALA A 274 10.33 2.92 -9.25
C ALA A 274 10.17 3.61 -7.88
N ILE A 275 9.42 3.02 -6.94
CA ILE A 275 9.20 3.59 -5.60
C ILE A 275 10.50 3.70 -4.81
N THR A 276 11.28 2.62 -4.75
CA THR A 276 12.55 2.63 -4.00
C THR A 276 13.53 3.67 -4.57
N PRO A 277 13.77 3.74 -5.91
CA PRO A 277 14.54 4.83 -6.51
C PRO A 277 14.02 6.24 -6.17
N GLU A 278 12.71 6.46 -6.20
CA GLU A 278 12.11 7.78 -5.90
C GLU A 278 12.44 8.22 -4.47
N ILE A 279 12.18 7.37 -3.47
CA ILE A 279 12.39 7.69 -2.05
C ILE A 279 13.88 7.85 -1.76
N THR A 280 14.70 6.89 -2.23
CA THR A 280 16.15 6.90 -1.96
C THR A 280 16.84 8.08 -2.61
N ALA A 281 16.53 8.40 -3.88
CA ALA A 281 17.09 9.56 -4.56
C ALA A 281 16.66 10.86 -3.88
N SER A 282 15.39 10.97 -3.49
CA SER A 282 14.89 12.16 -2.81
C SER A 282 15.60 12.37 -1.47
N PHE A 283 15.73 11.30 -0.67
CA PHE A 283 16.45 11.36 0.60
C PHE A 283 17.93 11.75 0.43
N LEU A 284 18.62 11.17 -0.56
CA LEU A 284 20.02 11.51 -0.85
C LEU A 284 20.18 12.96 -1.28
N VAL A 285 19.33 13.47 -2.18
CA VAL A 285 19.38 14.88 -2.61
C VAL A 285 19.05 15.84 -1.47
N PHE A 286 18.10 15.48 -0.60
CA PHE A 286 17.75 16.26 0.58
C PHE A 286 18.97 16.47 1.50
N LEU A 287 19.74 15.39 1.75
CA LEU A 287 20.97 15.44 2.55
C LEU A 287 22.14 16.11 1.83
N GLN A 288 22.22 16.01 0.50
CA GLN A 288 23.31 16.55 -0.31
C GLN A 288 23.10 18.03 -0.72
N LEU A 289 22.42 18.82 0.10
CA LEU A 289 22.13 20.23 -0.16
C LEU A 289 23.39 21.04 -0.54
N GLY A 290 24.51 20.80 0.15
CA GLY A 290 25.78 21.49 -0.11
C GLY A 290 26.30 21.27 -1.54
N ARG A 291 26.09 20.08 -2.12
CA ARG A 291 26.48 19.80 -3.52
C ARG A 291 25.62 20.60 -4.51
N VAL A 292 24.31 20.63 -4.28
CA VAL A 292 23.37 21.41 -5.11
C VAL A 292 23.70 22.91 -5.05
N LEU A 293 23.99 23.44 -3.85
CA LEU A 293 24.40 24.83 -3.68
C LEU A 293 25.72 25.12 -4.41
N ALA A 294 26.71 24.23 -4.33
CA ALA A 294 27.97 24.38 -5.06
C ALA A 294 27.75 24.38 -6.58
N SER A 295 26.92 23.48 -7.11
CA SER A 295 26.52 23.47 -8.52
C SER A 295 25.83 24.78 -8.93
N ARG A 296 24.92 25.30 -8.10
CA ARG A 296 24.27 26.61 -8.32
C ARG A 296 25.29 27.75 -8.38
N THR A 297 26.27 27.78 -7.47
CA THR A 297 27.32 28.81 -7.52
C THR A 297 28.14 28.73 -8.80
N LYS A 298 28.51 27.52 -9.25
CA LYS A 298 29.22 27.31 -10.51
C LYS A 298 28.40 27.78 -11.72
N ILE A 299 27.10 27.45 -11.75
CA ILE A 299 26.18 27.91 -12.81
C ILE A 299 26.12 29.43 -12.84
N LEU A 300 25.99 30.10 -11.70
CA LEU A 300 25.94 31.57 -11.62
C LEU A 300 27.22 32.22 -12.13
N GLN A 301 28.39 31.61 -11.90
CA GLN A 301 29.67 32.11 -12.39
C GLN A 301 29.84 32.00 -13.91
N THR A 302 29.25 30.97 -14.54
CA THR A 302 29.40 30.71 -15.98
C THR A 302 28.26 31.27 -16.84
N THR A 303 27.15 31.70 -16.23
CA THR A 303 25.94 32.10 -16.95
C THR A 303 26.02 33.54 -17.45
N SER A 304 25.85 33.76 -18.76
CA SER A 304 25.69 35.08 -19.37
C SER A 304 24.26 35.34 -19.87
N ALA A 305 23.50 34.30 -20.19
CA ALA A 305 22.13 34.36 -20.71
C ALA A 305 21.05 33.99 -19.68
N LYS A 306 19.79 34.44 -19.91
CA LYS A 306 18.67 34.08 -19.04
C LYS A 306 18.29 32.61 -19.20
N ILE A 307 18.13 31.88 -18.08
CA ILE A 307 17.68 30.47 -18.06
C ILE A 307 16.36 30.23 -18.83
N ALA A 308 15.50 31.25 -18.91
CA ALA A 308 14.26 31.19 -19.67
C ALA A 308 14.45 30.88 -21.17
N THR A 309 15.60 31.19 -21.78
CA THR A 309 15.87 30.87 -23.20
C THR A 309 15.85 29.37 -23.47
N LEU A 310 16.14 28.55 -22.45
CA LEU A 310 16.13 27.09 -22.55
C LEU A 310 14.72 26.51 -22.67
N SER A 311 13.66 27.27 -22.39
CA SER A 311 12.29 26.75 -22.41
C SER A 311 11.85 26.22 -23.77
N ALA A 312 12.37 26.80 -24.86
CA ALA A 312 12.09 26.37 -26.24
C ALA A 312 12.74 25.01 -26.57
N LEU A 313 13.84 24.67 -25.90
CA LEU A 313 14.54 23.40 -26.11
C LEU A 313 14.02 22.27 -25.21
N ARG A 314 13.19 22.58 -24.19
CA ARG A 314 12.59 21.59 -23.29
C ARG A 314 11.56 20.72 -24.02
N ALA A 315 11.42 19.48 -23.57
CA ALA A 315 10.43 18.56 -24.12
C ALA A 315 8.99 19.08 -23.88
N THR A 316 8.15 18.98 -24.91
CA THR A 316 6.74 19.34 -24.80
C THR A 316 5.95 18.28 -24.03
N ALA A 317 4.80 18.66 -23.45
CA ALA A 317 3.94 17.69 -22.77
C ALA A 317 3.41 16.61 -23.72
N GLN A 318 3.27 16.93 -25.01
CA GLN A 318 2.83 15.99 -26.04
C GLN A 318 3.91 14.97 -26.39
N GLU A 319 5.18 15.40 -26.54
CA GLU A 319 6.32 14.49 -26.72
C GLU A 319 6.43 13.50 -25.56
N VAL A 320 6.34 13.99 -24.32
CA VAL A 320 6.41 13.14 -23.12
C VAL A 320 5.25 12.15 -23.07
N ARG A 321 4.04 12.54 -23.49
CA ARG A 321 2.89 11.62 -23.56
C ARG A 321 3.09 10.55 -24.63
N ASN A 322 3.58 10.94 -25.81
CA ASN A 322 3.85 10.03 -26.91
C ASN A 322 4.94 9.00 -26.55
N ASP A 323 6.03 9.45 -25.92
CA ASP A 323 7.10 8.57 -25.44
C ASP A 323 6.61 7.60 -24.36
N ASN A 324 5.84 8.07 -23.38
CA ASN A 324 5.23 7.19 -22.37
C ASN A 324 4.29 6.15 -22.98
N LYS A 325 3.57 6.50 -24.06
CA LYS A 325 2.73 5.57 -24.82
C LYS A 325 3.59 4.52 -25.52
N LYS A 326 4.61 4.94 -26.28
CA LYS A 326 5.58 4.04 -26.94
C LYS A 326 6.22 3.07 -25.93
N ALA A 327 6.69 3.56 -24.79
CA ALA A 327 7.29 2.73 -23.74
C ALA A 327 6.30 1.70 -23.16
N LYS A 328 5.02 2.07 -23.00
CA LYS A 328 3.98 1.14 -22.55
C LYS A 328 3.70 0.07 -23.60
N ASP A 329 3.63 0.46 -24.87
CA ASP A 329 3.41 -0.46 -25.99
C ASP A 329 4.59 -1.43 -26.15
N GLU A 330 5.83 -0.96 -25.94
CA GLU A 330 7.04 -1.79 -25.93
C GLU A 330 7.08 -2.77 -24.74
N GLU A 331 6.63 -2.36 -23.55
CA GLU A 331 6.48 -3.28 -22.42
C GLU A 331 5.44 -4.36 -22.70
N VAL A 332 4.33 -3.99 -23.34
CA VAL A 332 3.28 -4.93 -23.74
C VAL A 332 3.81 -5.90 -24.79
N SER A 333 4.49 -5.42 -25.83
CA SER A 333 5.05 -6.27 -26.89
C SER A 333 6.10 -7.23 -26.33
N LYS A 334 7.00 -6.78 -25.45
CA LYS A 334 7.98 -7.66 -24.78
C LYS A 334 7.31 -8.72 -23.90
N ARG A 335 6.21 -8.38 -23.22
CA ARG A 335 5.45 -9.38 -22.45
C ARG A 335 4.79 -10.40 -23.35
N LEU A 336 4.21 -9.97 -24.47
CA LEU A 336 3.61 -10.84 -25.48
C LEU A 336 4.65 -11.79 -26.08
N LEU A 337 5.81 -11.27 -26.48
CA LEU A 337 6.92 -12.07 -26.99
C LEU A 337 7.43 -13.07 -25.95
N ALA A 338 7.58 -12.64 -24.69
CA ALA A 338 7.99 -13.53 -23.61
C ALA A 338 6.95 -14.63 -23.33
N SER A 339 5.65 -14.35 -23.43
CA SER A 339 4.61 -15.39 -23.33
C SER A 339 4.62 -16.34 -24.52
N HIS A 340 4.83 -15.83 -25.75
CA HIS A 340 4.96 -16.68 -26.94
C HIS A 340 6.19 -17.60 -26.85
N ALA A 341 7.33 -17.10 -26.39
CA ALA A 341 8.54 -17.91 -26.22
C ALA A 341 8.38 -19.04 -25.19
N ILE A 342 7.41 -18.96 -24.28
CA ILE A 342 7.11 -19.99 -23.28
C ILE A 342 6.12 -21.04 -23.83
N GLY A 343 5.64 -20.90 -25.08
CA GLY A 343 4.66 -21.80 -25.67
C GLY A 343 3.25 -21.62 -25.11
N GLU A 344 2.95 -20.47 -24.48
CA GLU A 344 1.59 -20.14 -24.03
C GLU A 344 0.74 -19.69 -25.24
N THR A 345 0.21 -20.66 -25.98
CA THR A 345 -0.63 -20.48 -27.19
C THR A 345 -2.10 -20.17 -26.86
N GLU A 346 -2.35 -19.28 -25.90
CA GLU A 346 -3.64 -18.58 -25.84
C GLU A 346 -3.40 -17.11 -26.11
N GLN A 347 -4.18 -16.57 -27.05
CA GLN A 347 -4.35 -15.15 -27.26
C GLN A 347 -4.71 -14.51 -25.93
N LEU A 348 -3.70 -14.07 -25.19
CA LEU A 348 -3.87 -13.08 -24.14
C LEU A 348 -4.43 -11.86 -24.87
N GLN A 349 -5.75 -11.70 -24.83
CA GLN A 349 -6.34 -10.38 -24.85
C GLN A 349 -5.64 -9.65 -23.71
N VAL A 350 -4.56 -8.94 -24.05
CA VAL A 350 -3.89 -8.00 -23.17
C VAL A 350 -4.99 -7.05 -22.80
N ALA A 351 -5.63 -7.26 -21.64
CA ALA A 351 -6.63 -6.35 -21.15
C ALA A 351 -5.91 -5.02 -20.96
N PRO A 352 -6.09 -4.06 -21.89
CA PRO A 352 -5.45 -2.79 -21.75
C PRO A 352 -6.24 -2.12 -20.63
N ASN A 353 -5.58 -1.74 -19.54
CA ASN A 353 -6.16 -0.95 -18.44
C ASN A 353 -6.90 -1.73 -17.32
N SER A 354 -6.25 -2.72 -16.70
CA SER A 354 -6.71 -3.33 -15.44
C SER A 354 -6.32 -2.55 -14.16
N GLY A 355 -5.62 -1.42 -14.30
CA GLY A 355 -5.29 -0.55 -13.17
C GLY A 355 -6.54 0.18 -12.65
N LEU A 356 -6.64 0.35 -11.33
CA LEU A 356 -7.77 1.01 -10.65
C LEU A 356 -8.05 2.42 -11.20
N VAL A 357 -6.99 3.15 -11.57
CA VAL A 357 -7.09 4.49 -12.16
C VAL A 357 -7.44 4.42 -13.64
N SER A 358 -6.86 3.47 -14.36
CA SER A 358 -7.10 3.34 -15.79
C SER A 358 -8.51 2.85 -16.13
N SER A 359 -9.17 2.17 -15.19
CA SER A 359 -10.58 1.76 -15.30
C SER A 359 -11.58 2.84 -14.90
N GLY A 360 -11.12 3.97 -14.33
CA GLY A 360 -11.99 4.98 -13.73
C GLY A 360 -12.63 4.58 -12.39
N ALA A 361 -12.34 3.37 -11.88
CA ALA A 361 -12.91 2.88 -10.62
C ALA A 361 -12.54 3.76 -9.40
N ILE A 362 -11.40 4.44 -9.44
CA ILE A 362 -10.99 5.36 -8.37
C ILE A 362 -12.01 6.49 -8.15
N TRP A 363 -12.67 6.98 -9.20
CA TRP A 363 -13.67 8.04 -9.09
C TRP A 363 -14.94 7.55 -8.40
N TRP A 364 -15.31 6.28 -8.61
CA TRP A 364 -16.42 5.65 -7.91
C TRP A 364 -16.10 5.39 -6.43
N ALA A 365 -14.86 5.01 -6.11
CA ALA A 365 -14.41 4.92 -4.72
C ALA A 365 -14.44 6.29 -4.01
N LEU A 366 -14.04 7.36 -4.71
CA LEU A 366 -14.16 8.74 -4.20
C LEU A 366 -15.62 9.19 -4.09
N GLY A 367 -16.48 8.76 -5.02
CA GLY A 367 -17.93 9.00 -4.95
C GLY A 367 -18.57 8.33 -3.73
N LEU A 368 -18.19 7.08 -3.42
CA LEU A 368 -18.62 6.41 -2.19
C LEU A 368 -18.11 7.13 -0.94
N LEU A 369 -16.87 7.61 -0.94
CA LEU A 369 -16.35 8.41 0.16
C LEU A 369 -17.12 9.72 0.34
N ALA A 370 -17.54 10.37 -0.76
CA ALA A 370 -18.39 11.55 -0.71
C ALA A 370 -19.82 11.21 -0.21
N LEU A 371 -20.36 10.03 -0.52
CA LEU A 371 -21.63 9.55 0.04
C LEU A 371 -21.54 9.33 1.55
N ASN A 372 -20.36 9.00 2.07
CA ASN A 372 -20.13 8.84 3.51
C ASN A 372 -20.06 10.19 4.26
N PHE A 373 -20.25 11.34 3.60
CA PHE A 373 -20.15 12.66 4.25
C PHE A 373 -21.04 12.84 5.50
N PRO A 374 -22.26 12.28 5.60
CA PRO A 374 -23.03 12.30 6.85
C PRO A 374 -22.33 11.63 8.04
N TRP A 375 -21.41 10.70 7.78
CA TRP A 375 -20.56 10.01 8.77
C TRP A 375 -19.18 10.66 8.91
N PHE A 376 -19.02 11.92 8.49
CA PHE A 376 -17.75 12.59 8.58
C PHE A 376 -17.29 12.65 10.05
N PRO A 377 -16.05 12.20 10.36
CA PRO A 377 -15.58 12.16 11.74
C PRO A 377 -15.37 13.58 12.29
N THR A 378 -16.26 14.02 13.17
CA THR A 378 -16.15 15.32 13.85
C THR A 378 -15.18 15.29 15.02
N ASN A 379 -14.95 14.10 15.59
CA ASN A 379 -14.05 13.90 16.73
C ASN A 379 -13.20 12.62 16.57
N VAL A 380 -12.29 12.40 17.53
CA VAL A 380 -11.26 11.36 17.53
C VAL A 380 -11.85 9.96 17.66
N ALA A 381 -12.82 9.76 18.54
CA ALA A 381 -13.37 8.46 18.83
C ALA A 381 -14.84 8.35 18.39
N VAL A 382 -15.20 7.15 17.97
CA VAL A 382 -16.55 6.78 17.55
C VAL A 382 -17.15 5.83 18.58
N SER A 383 -18.34 6.15 19.07
CA SER A 383 -19.06 5.36 20.07
C SER A 383 -20.47 5.01 19.56
N GLY A 384 -20.86 3.75 19.70
CA GLY A 384 -22.16 3.23 19.27
C GLY A 384 -22.40 1.83 19.83
N ALA A 385 -23.46 1.16 19.38
CA ALA A 385 -23.86 -0.14 19.94
C ALA A 385 -22.76 -1.22 19.85
N GLY A 386 -21.92 -1.17 18.81
CA GLY A 386 -20.83 -2.15 18.61
C GLY A 386 -19.42 -1.57 18.65
N VAL A 387 -19.22 -0.27 18.96
CA VAL A 387 -17.89 0.36 19.05
C VAL A 387 -17.76 1.18 20.32
N SER A 388 -16.61 1.04 20.98
CA SER A 388 -16.15 1.87 22.08
C SER A 388 -14.73 2.37 21.79
N PRO A 389 -14.29 3.50 22.36
CA PRO A 389 -12.92 4.00 22.20
C PRO A 389 -11.84 2.96 22.58
N LEU A 390 -10.67 3.06 21.94
CA LEU A 390 -9.48 2.29 22.29
C LEU A 390 -8.68 2.97 23.41
N SER A 391 -7.73 2.22 23.97
CA SER A 391 -6.70 2.75 24.87
C SER A 391 -5.93 3.92 24.23
N SER A 392 -5.49 4.87 25.07
CA SER A 392 -4.86 6.12 24.64
C SER A 392 -3.55 5.87 23.89
N ASN A 393 -2.83 4.81 24.25
CA ASN A 393 -1.57 4.42 23.63
C ASN A 393 -1.71 3.11 22.85
N TRP A 394 -1.13 3.05 21.66
CA TRP A 394 -1.08 1.81 20.88
C TRP A 394 -0.36 0.68 21.62
N PHE A 395 0.66 1.01 22.43
CA PHE A 395 1.38 0.02 23.24
C PHE A 395 0.50 -0.65 24.30
N GLU A 396 -0.54 0.02 24.80
CA GLU A 396 -1.51 -0.57 25.72
C GLU A 396 -2.46 -1.52 24.98
N VAL A 397 -2.87 -1.17 23.76
CA VAL A 397 -3.64 -2.09 22.90
C VAL A 397 -2.79 -3.32 22.57
N PHE A 398 -1.51 -3.13 22.26
CA PHE A 398 -0.57 -4.20 21.97
C PHE A 398 -0.18 -5.03 23.20
N SER A 399 -0.09 -4.45 24.40
CA SER A 399 0.23 -5.21 25.61
C SER A 399 -0.85 -6.26 25.92
N GLN A 400 -2.12 -5.91 25.69
CA GLN A 400 -3.28 -6.81 25.85
C GLN A 400 -3.38 -7.88 24.75
N ALA A 401 -2.76 -7.69 23.59
CA ALA A 401 -2.77 -8.69 22.52
C ALA A 401 -1.97 -9.93 22.95
N GLY A 402 -2.64 -11.08 23.02
CA GLY A 402 -2.04 -12.36 23.42
C GLY A 402 -1.64 -12.43 24.90
N SER A 403 -2.17 -11.55 25.77
CA SER A 403 -2.00 -11.65 27.22
C SER A 403 -2.93 -12.72 27.82
N TYR A 404 -2.65 -13.12 29.07
CA TYR A 404 -3.49 -14.06 29.83
C TYR A 404 -4.14 -13.41 31.06
N SER A 405 -3.73 -12.19 31.40
CA SER A 405 -4.25 -11.44 32.54
C SER A 405 -4.86 -10.14 32.02
N HIS A 406 -6.10 -9.89 32.44
CA HIS A 406 -6.88 -8.75 31.99
C HIS A 406 -7.40 -7.95 33.19
N PRO A 407 -7.25 -6.60 33.18
CA PRO A 407 -7.75 -5.73 34.23
C PRO A 407 -9.27 -5.47 34.05
N ILE A 408 -10.08 -6.52 33.94
CA ILE A 408 -11.54 -6.45 33.79
C ILE A 408 -12.20 -7.00 35.05
N GLY A 409 -13.27 -6.36 35.52
CA GLY A 409 -13.96 -6.75 36.75
C GLY A 409 -13.01 -6.75 37.94
N LEU A 410 -13.01 -7.85 38.70
CA LEU A 410 -12.10 -8.05 39.83
C LEU A 410 -10.66 -8.45 39.44
N GLY A 411 -10.40 -8.75 38.16
CA GLY A 411 -9.14 -9.29 37.66
C GLY A 411 -9.38 -10.63 36.97
N PHE A 412 -9.63 -10.59 35.66
CA PHE A 412 -9.91 -11.79 34.87
C PHE A 412 -8.62 -12.43 34.38
N VAL A 413 -8.51 -13.75 34.56
CA VAL A 413 -7.39 -14.56 34.08
C VAL A 413 -7.94 -15.55 33.06
N GLY A 414 -7.49 -15.41 31.82
CA GLY A 414 -7.95 -16.19 30.67
C GLY A 414 -7.28 -15.70 29.39
N ALA A 415 -7.30 -16.52 28.35
CA ALA A 415 -6.67 -16.20 27.08
C ALA A 415 -7.32 -14.98 26.44
N ALA A 416 -6.50 -14.00 26.04
CA ALA A 416 -6.95 -12.85 25.27
C ALA A 416 -7.69 -13.28 23.98
N ASP A 417 -8.78 -12.57 23.69
CA ASP A 417 -9.51 -12.76 22.45
C ASP A 417 -8.61 -12.42 21.25
N PRO A 418 -8.57 -13.25 20.20
CA PRO A 418 -7.81 -12.97 18.97
C PRO A 418 -8.15 -11.61 18.32
N TRP A 419 -9.34 -11.08 18.61
CA TRP A 419 -9.80 -9.76 18.18
C TRP A 419 -8.84 -8.62 18.52
N VAL A 420 -8.14 -8.69 19.66
CA VAL A 420 -7.19 -7.65 20.06
C VAL A 420 -6.03 -7.58 19.05
N TRP A 421 -5.62 -8.70 18.45
CA TRP A 421 -4.64 -8.68 17.35
C TRP A 421 -5.16 -7.95 16.10
N ALA A 422 -6.44 -8.08 15.76
CA ALA A 422 -7.04 -7.30 14.68
C ALA A 422 -7.01 -5.79 14.99
N LEU A 423 -7.38 -5.42 16.21
CA LEU A 423 -7.35 -4.02 16.68
C LEU A 423 -5.92 -3.44 16.64
N THR A 424 -4.91 -4.19 17.07
CA THR A 424 -3.51 -3.72 17.02
C THR A 424 -3.02 -3.45 15.61
N LEU A 425 -3.38 -4.30 14.64
CA LEU A 425 -2.98 -4.12 13.23
C LEU A 425 -3.68 -2.92 12.58
N ILE A 426 -4.96 -2.71 12.85
CA ILE A 426 -5.75 -1.61 12.28
C ILE A 426 -5.33 -0.27 12.87
N SER A 427 -5.00 -0.24 14.15
CA SER A 427 -4.57 0.99 14.84
C SER A 427 -3.10 1.34 14.64
N ALA A 428 -2.26 0.43 14.12
CA ALA A 428 -0.83 0.65 13.92
C ALA A 428 -0.46 1.93 13.11
N PRO A 429 -1.21 2.32 12.05
CA PRO A 429 -0.91 3.55 11.31
C PRO A 429 -1.07 4.84 12.15
N MET A 430 -1.96 4.82 13.15
CA MET A 430 -2.22 5.93 14.07
C MET A 430 -1.77 5.54 15.49
N PHE A 431 -0.51 5.11 15.62
CA PHE A 431 0.02 4.59 16.89
C PHE A 431 -0.09 5.58 18.07
N PHE A 432 -0.16 6.89 17.78
CA PHE A 432 -0.28 7.96 18.77
C PHE A 432 -1.73 8.22 19.19
N ILE A 433 -2.72 7.90 18.33
CA ILE A 433 -4.15 8.05 18.62
C ILE A 433 -4.89 6.84 18.01
N PRO A 434 -4.91 5.68 18.70
CA PRO A 434 -5.47 4.44 18.17
C PRO A 434 -6.96 4.55 17.79
N SER A 435 -7.75 5.28 18.59
CA SER A 435 -9.19 5.48 18.36
C SER A 435 -9.48 6.15 17.02
N LEU A 436 -8.62 7.08 16.57
CA LEU A 436 -8.77 7.76 15.28
C LEU A 436 -8.68 6.77 14.11
N ALA A 437 -7.86 5.72 14.22
CA ALA A 437 -7.77 4.71 13.18
C ALA A 437 -9.09 3.95 12.99
N ILE A 438 -9.80 3.63 14.08
CA ILE A 438 -11.12 2.99 14.01
C ILE A 438 -12.12 3.95 13.36
N THR A 439 -12.15 5.20 13.81
CA THR A 439 -13.04 6.23 13.28
C THR A 439 -12.83 6.43 11.78
N LEU A 440 -11.58 6.56 11.33
CA LEU A 440 -11.23 6.66 9.91
C LEU A 440 -11.54 5.38 9.14
N PHE A 441 -11.35 4.20 9.74
CA PHE A 441 -11.70 2.93 9.12
C PHE A 441 -13.20 2.84 8.86
N MET A 442 -14.04 3.17 9.85
CA MET A 442 -15.51 3.20 9.71
C MET A 442 -15.92 4.17 8.60
N PHE A 443 -15.28 5.34 8.53
CA PHE A 443 -15.53 6.32 7.47
C PHE A 443 -15.11 5.84 6.07
N VAL A 444 -14.08 5.00 5.93
CA VAL A 444 -13.55 4.54 4.62
C VAL A 444 -13.96 3.09 4.28
N ALA A 445 -14.80 2.45 5.11
CA ALA A 445 -15.18 1.05 4.97
C ALA A 445 -15.84 0.72 3.61
N THR A 446 -16.78 1.55 3.14
CA THR A 446 -17.47 1.33 1.85
C THR A 446 -16.52 1.47 0.64
N PRO A 447 -15.62 2.48 0.54
CA PRO A 447 -14.53 2.47 -0.44
C PRO A 447 -13.62 1.23 -0.39
N ILE A 448 -13.26 0.76 0.81
CA ILE A 448 -12.38 -0.42 0.96
C ILE A 448 -13.08 -1.68 0.43
N ALA A 449 -14.36 -1.87 0.78
CA ALA A 449 -15.20 -2.95 0.28
C ALA A 449 -15.33 -2.90 -1.26
N PHE A 450 -15.57 -1.70 -1.81
CA PHE A 450 -15.66 -1.47 -3.25
C PHE A 450 -14.36 -1.87 -3.98
N ILE A 451 -13.21 -1.37 -3.53
CA ILE A 451 -11.92 -1.66 -4.18
C ILE A 451 -11.62 -3.15 -4.13
N GLY A 452 -11.90 -3.80 -3.00
CA GLY A 452 -11.77 -5.24 -2.84
C GLY A 452 -12.65 -6.02 -3.82
N ALA A 453 -13.93 -5.68 -3.89
CA ALA A 453 -14.88 -6.30 -4.81
C ALA A 453 -14.54 -6.04 -6.29
N PHE A 454 -13.97 -4.87 -6.61
CA PHE A 454 -13.51 -4.54 -7.95
C PHE A 454 -12.30 -5.42 -8.36
N LYS A 455 -11.43 -5.76 -7.40
CA LYS A 455 -10.34 -6.72 -7.61
C LYS A 455 -10.86 -8.15 -7.71
N LEU A 456 -11.79 -8.55 -6.86
CA LEU A 456 -12.36 -9.89 -6.90
C LEU A 456 -13.12 -10.18 -8.21
N SER A 457 -13.92 -9.22 -8.68
CA SER A 457 -14.68 -9.34 -9.94
C SER A 457 -13.80 -9.52 -11.18
N GLU A 458 -12.49 -9.23 -11.09
CA GLU A 458 -11.50 -9.55 -12.14
C GLU A 458 -11.39 -11.05 -12.42
N LEU A 459 -11.68 -11.90 -11.43
CA LEU A 459 -11.67 -13.36 -11.60
C LEU A 459 -12.86 -13.86 -12.43
N VAL A 460 -13.91 -13.04 -12.57
CA VAL A 460 -15.17 -13.43 -13.20
C VAL A 460 -15.38 -12.74 -14.54
N SER A 461 -15.09 -11.43 -14.65
CA SER A 461 -15.28 -10.66 -15.88
C SER A 461 -14.08 -9.77 -16.21
N SER A 462 -13.77 -9.68 -17.51
CA SER A 462 -12.70 -8.82 -18.03
C SER A 462 -13.13 -7.36 -18.21
N ARG A 463 -14.43 -7.06 -18.21
CA ARG A 463 -14.97 -5.76 -18.63
C ARG A 463 -15.18 -4.81 -17.44
N ASN A 464 -14.62 -3.61 -17.54
CA ASN A 464 -14.58 -2.64 -16.42
C ASN A 464 -15.96 -2.20 -15.92
N ILE A 465 -16.94 -1.99 -16.80
CA ILE A 465 -18.28 -1.53 -16.40
C ILE A 465 -18.98 -2.58 -15.51
N VAL A 466 -18.91 -3.86 -15.88
CA VAL A 466 -19.49 -4.96 -15.09
C VAL A 466 -18.83 -5.04 -13.71
N ARG A 467 -17.50 -4.90 -13.67
CA ARG A 467 -16.73 -4.88 -12.41
C ARG A 467 -17.10 -3.70 -11.52
N ILE A 468 -17.27 -2.49 -12.07
CA ILE A 468 -17.65 -1.29 -11.32
C ILE A 468 -19.05 -1.48 -10.72
N VAL A 469 -20.04 -1.87 -11.54
CA VAL A 469 -21.42 -2.03 -11.04
C VAL A 469 -21.48 -3.13 -9.97
N ALA A 470 -20.85 -4.29 -10.21
CA ALA A 470 -20.80 -5.36 -9.22
C ALA A 470 -20.16 -4.89 -7.90
N SER A 471 -19.03 -4.19 -7.98
CA SER A 471 -18.37 -3.68 -6.76
C SER A 471 -19.15 -2.58 -6.04
N LEU A 472 -19.87 -1.71 -6.75
CA LEU A 472 -20.80 -0.75 -6.14
C LEU A 472 -21.95 -1.48 -5.42
N CYS A 473 -22.50 -2.54 -6.00
CA CYS A 473 -23.58 -3.31 -5.39
C CYS A 473 -23.15 -3.96 -4.09
N PHE A 474 -21.92 -4.47 -4.03
CA PHE A 474 -21.36 -5.02 -2.80
C PHE A 474 -21.07 -3.94 -1.75
N ALA A 475 -20.52 -2.80 -2.17
CA ALA A 475 -20.20 -1.70 -1.24
C ALA A 475 -21.44 -1.04 -0.63
N LEU A 476 -22.58 -1.12 -1.32
CA LEU A 476 -23.89 -0.65 -0.85
C LEU A 476 -24.80 -1.80 -0.44
N TRP A 477 -24.23 -2.98 -0.14
CA TRP A 477 -25.03 -4.14 0.27
C TRP A 477 -25.63 -3.92 1.66
N PRO A 478 -26.91 -4.31 1.91
CA PRO A 478 -27.61 -4.04 3.18
C PRO A 478 -26.88 -4.52 4.44
N ALA A 479 -26.14 -5.63 4.38
CA ALA A 479 -25.39 -6.11 5.53
C ALA A 479 -24.25 -5.16 5.94
N LEU A 480 -23.59 -4.50 4.98
CA LEU A 480 -22.50 -3.56 5.24
C LEU A 480 -23.06 -2.22 5.73
N THR A 481 -24.08 -1.69 5.06
CA THR A 481 -24.70 -0.41 5.44
C THR A 481 -25.44 -0.52 6.77
N GLY A 482 -26.09 -1.64 7.05
CA GLY A 482 -26.70 -1.95 8.34
C GLY A 482 -25.66 -2.00 9.47
N ALA A 483 -24.58 -2.76 9.27
CA ALA A 483 -23.49 -2.84 10.25
C ALA A 483 -22.81 -1.47 10.50
N LEU A 484 -22.74 -0.60 9.48
CA LEU A 484 -22.23 0.78 9.62
C LEU A 484 -23.20 1.66 10.42
N SER A 485 -24.51 1.54 10.17
CA SER A 485 -25.54 2.34 10.86
C SER A 485 -25.62 2.05 12.36
N GLU A 486 -25.42 0.78 12.74
CA GLU A 486 -25.42 0.31 14.13
C GLU A 486 -24.02 0.35 14.77
N ALA A 487 -23.00 0.80 14.01
CA ALA A 487 -21.61 0.82 14.44
C ALA A 487 -21.12 -0.55 14.95
N LYS A 488 -21.42 -1.64 14.24
CA LYS A 488 -20.92 -2.99 14.52
C LYS A 488 -19.52 -3.19 13.92
N LEU A 489 -18.47 -2.69 14.59
CA LEU A 489 -17.09 -2.67 14.04
C LEU A 489 -16.57 -4.03 13.60
N SER A 490 -16.79 -5.07 14.40
CA SER A 490 -16.39 -6.46 14.08
C SER A 490 -16.95 -6.90 12.73
N GLN A 491 -18.24 -6.63 12.49
CA GLN A 491 -18.94 -7.03 11.30
C GLN A 491 -18.55 -6.17 10.09
N VAL A 492 -18.44 -4.85 10.27
CA VAL A 492 -17.97 -3.92 9.23
C VAL A 492 -16.57 -4.33 8.75
N LEU A 493 -15.67 -4.63 9.69
CA LEU A 493 -14.32 -5.06 9.38
C LEU A 493 -14.28 -6.38 8.61
N ALA A 494 -15.05 -7.37 9.05
CA ALA A 494 -15.15 -8.66 8.37
C ALA A 494 -15.67 -8.51 6.93
N ILE A 495 -16.77 -7.77 6.74
CA ILE A 495 -17.41 -7.59 5.43
C ILE A 495 -16.52 -6.76 4.48
N ALA A 496 -15.88 -5.68 4.96
CA ALA A 496 -15.06 -4.82 4.11
C ALA A 496 -13.78 -5.52 3.60
N LEU A 497 -13.19 -6.40 4.41
CA LEU A 497 -11.98 -7.14 4.05
C LEU A 497 -12.26 -8.45 3.29
N LEU A 498 -13.49 -8.97 3.36
CA LEU A 498 -13.90 -10.22 2.72
C LEU A 498 -13.53 -10.32 1.22
N PRO A 499 -13.77 -9.31 0.37
CA PRO A 499 -13.45 -9.41 -1.05
C PRO A 499 -11.93 -9.50 -1.31
N TRP A 500 -11.13 -8.82 -0.47
CA TRP A 500 -9.67 -8.84 -0.57
C TRP A 500 -9.12 -10.23 -0.23
N LEU A 501 -9.68 -10.86 0.80
CA LEU A 501 -9.35 -12.23 1.17
C LEU A 501 -9.68 -13.18 0.03
N LEU A 502 -10.92 -13.17 -0.48
CA LEU A 502 -11.34 -14.06 -1.56
C LEU A 502 -10.54 -13.85 -2.84
N TYR A 503 -10.14 -12.60 -3.14
CA TYR A 503 -9.27 -12.31 -4.28
C TYR A 503 -7.87 -12.92 -4.07
N SER A 504 -7.29 -12.74 -2.89
CA SER A 504 -5.98 -13.32 -2.57
C SER A 504 -5.99 -14.85 -2.58
N LEU A 505 -7.02 -15.48 -2.00
CA LEU A 505 -7.25 -16.92 -2.04
C LEU A 505 -7.48 -17.42 -3.47
N GLY A 506 -8.24 -16.69 -4.28
CA GLY A 506 -8.44 -17.01 -5.70
C GLY A 506 -7.13 -16.98 -6.50
N ARG A 507 -6.20 -16.07 -6.17
CA ARG A 507 -4.84 -16.04 -6.74
C ARG A 507 -3.95 -17.15 -6.22
N VAL A 508 -4.07 -17.53 -4.94
CA VAL A 508 -3.36 -18.69 -4.36
C VAL A 508 -3.83 -20.00 -5.01
N ALA A 509 -5.15 -20.17 -5.14
CA ALA A 509 -5.78 -21.30 -5.82
C ALA A 509 -5.56 -21.25 -7.35
N ARG A 510 -5.15 -20.10 -7.89
CA ARG A 510 -4.94 -19.81 -9.32
C ARG A 510 -6.16 -20.04 -10.17
N ILE A 511 -7.29 -19.52 -9.70
CA ILE A 511 -8.51 -19.46 -10.49
C ILE A 511 -8.25 -18.48 -11.66
N GLY A 512 -8.37 -18.99 -12.90
CA GLY A 512 -8.19 -18.19 -14.12
C GLY A 512 -6.74 -18.01 -14.62
N GLN A 513 -5.78 -18.85 -14.21
CA GLN A 513 -4.40 -18.83 -14.74
C GLN A 513 -3.88 -20.26 -15.02
N LYS A 514 -3.05 -20.44 -16.06
CA LYS A 514 -2.35 -21.73 -16.33
C LYS A 514 -1.25 -22.00 -15.28
N ASP A 515 -0.95 -23.28 -15.11
CA ASP A 515 -0.13 -23.80 -14.01
C ASP A 515 1.35 -23.40 -14.07
N SER A 516 1.77 -22.54 -13.13
CA SER A 516 3.20 -22.31 -12.82
C SER A 516 3.68 -23.24 -11.69
N THR A 517 4.95 -23.60 -11.59
CA THR A 517 5.44 -24.37 -10.44
C THR A 517 5.78 -23.51 -9.21
N ARG A 518 5.65 -22.16 -9.30
CA ARG A 518 6.13 -21.24 -8.26
C ARG A 518 5.16 -21.02 -7.11
N PHE A 519 5.68 -21.03 -5.88
CA PHE A 519 4.94 -20.70 -4.67
C PHE A 519 4.46 -19.23 -4.68
N PRO A 520 3.14 -18.93 -4.64
CA PRO A 520 2.60 -17.57 -4.73
C PRO A 520 2.74 -16.81 -3.40
N ARG A 521 3.99 -16.59 -2.96
CA ARG A 521 4.35 -16.10 -1.62
C ARG A 521 3.58 -14.86 -1.17
N THR A 522 3.46 -13.87 -2.05
CA THR A 522 2.80 -12.59 -1.76
C THR A 522 1.32 -12.73 -1.43
N HIS A 523 0.61 -13.55 -2.21
CA HIS A 523 -0.81 -13.77 -2.02
C HIS A 523 -1.09 -14.67 -0.81
N VAL A 524 -0.21 -15.62 -0.51
CA VAL A 524 -0.29 -16.43 0.73
C VAL A 524 -0.14 -15.54 1.96
N GLY A 525 0.86 -14.63 1.97
CA GLY A 525 1.06 -13.70 3.08
C GLY A 525 -0.14 -12.78 3.32
N ILE A 526 -0.68 -12.18 2.25
CA ILE A 526 -1.87 -11.33 2.34
C ILE A 526 -3.10 -12.12 2.77
N ALA A 527 -3.32 -13.32 2.20
CA ALA A 527 -4.44 -14.17 2.55
C ALA A 527 -4.40 -14.59 4.03
N ALA A 528 -3.21 -14.92 4.56
CA ALA A 528 -3.04 -15.33 5.95
C ALA A 528 -3.41 -14.21 6.93
N ILE A 529 -2.92 -13.00 6.68
CA ILE A 529 -3.20 -11.83 7.52
C ILE A 529 -4.69 -11.48 7.46
N LEU A 530 -5.28 -11.43 6.26
CA LEU A 530 -6.70 -11.13 6.10
C LEU A 530 -7.59 -12.21 6.73
N LEU A 531 -7.23 -13.48 6.60
CA LEU A 531 -8.00 -14.58 7.19
C LEU A 531 -7.97 -14.53 8.71
N ALA A 532 -6.82 -14.23 9.30
CA ALA A 532 -6.68 -14.07 10.74
C ALA A 532 -7.49 -12.88 11.27
N ILE A 533 -7.45 -11.73 10.59
CA ILE A 533 -8.25 -10.55 10.95
C ILE A 533 -9.74 -10.86 10.83
N ILE A 534 -10.18 -11.42 9.70
CA ILE A 534 -11.61 -11.69 9.47
C ILE A 534 -12.13 -12.75 10.44
N ALA A 535 -11.39 -13.84 10.65
CA ALA A 535 -11.77 -14.89 11.60
C ALA A 535 -11.82 -14.37 13.04
N SER A 536 -10.89 -13.48 13.44
CA SER A 536 -10.93 -12.83 14.75
C SER A 536 -12.02 -11.77 14.88
N SER A 537 -12.56 -11.25 13.78
CA SER A 537 -13.65 -10.28 13.78
C SER A 537 -15.01 -10.95 13.90
N SER A 538 -15.26 -11.98 13.09
CA SER A 538 -16.46 -12.82 13.14
C SER A 538 -16.02 -14.29 13.10
N PRO A 539 -15.94 -14.95 14.27
CA PRO A 539 -15.49 -16.34 14.36
C PRO A 539 -16.33 -17.32 13.54
N VAL A 540 -17.65 -17.11 13.45
CA VAL A 540 -18.54 -17.92 12.61
C VAL A 540 -18.12 -17.87 11.15
N LEU A 541 -17.92 -16.67 10.61
CA LEU A 541 -17.47 -16.51 9.23
C LEU A 541 -16.04 -17.06 9.07
N GLY A 542 -15.18 -16.93 10.09
CA GLY A 542 -13.86 -17.55 10.14
C GLY A 542 -13.90 -19.07 9.95
N VAL A 543 -14.76 -19.78 10.67
CA VAL A 543 -14.94 -21.24 10.55
C VAL A 543 -15.39 -21.63 9.14
N LEU A 544 -16.37 -20.90 8.59
CA LEU A 544 -16.87 -21.16 7.23
C LEU A 544 -15.79 -20.91 6.18
N LEU A 545 -15.01 -19.83 6.30
CA LEU A 545 -13.89 -19.54 5.40
C LEU A 545 -12.79 -20.60 5.49
N LEU A 546 -12.45 -21.07 6.70
CA LEU A 546 -11.50 -22.17 6.88
C LEU A 546 -12.00 -23.44 6.19
N ALA A 547 -13.29 -23.79 6.33
CA ALA A 547 -13.90 -24.90 5.60
C ALA A 547 -13.83 -24.70 4.08
N MET A 548 -14.06 -23.49 3.57
CA MET A 548 -13.89 -23.17 2.14
C MET A 548 -12.44 -23.32 1.67
N VAL A 549 -11.45 -22.92 2.47
CA VAL A 549 -10.03 -23.09 2.13
C VAL A 549 -9.64 -24.58 2.14
N ILE A 550 -10.15 -25.36 3.09
CA ILE A 550 -9.91 -26.81 3.16
C ILE A 550 -10.56 -27.52 1.97
N THR A 551 -11.83 -27.23 1.66
CA THR A 551 -12.52 -27.84 0.51
C THR A 551 -11.83 -27.48 -0.82
N THR A 552 -11.41 -26.22 -1.01
CA THR A 552 -10.65 -25.83 -2.20
C THR A 552 -9.27 -26.50 -2.28
N ALA A 553 -8.61 -26.76 -1.15
CA ALA A 553 -7.36 -27.49 -1.10
C ALA A 553 -7.53 -28.98 -1.45
N ILE A 554 -8.61 -29.62 -0.98
CA ILE A 554 -8.95 -31.01 -1.33
C ILE A 554 -9.25 -31.12 -2.84
N LEU A 555 -10.02 -30.17 -3.38
CA LEU A 555 -10.35 -30.13 -4.81
C LEU A 555 -9.14 -29.80 -5.70
N ARG A 556 -8.05 -29.24 -5.14
CA ARG A 556 -6.84 -28.84 -5.87
C ARG A 556 -5.56 -29.33 -5.15
N PRO A 557 -5.24 -30.64 -5.23
CA PRO A 557 -4.17 -31.24 -4.43
C PRO A 557 -2.79 -30.62 -4.66
N THR A 558 -2.50 -30.20 -5.90
CA THR A 558 -1.22 -29.54 -6.25
C THR A 558 -1.02 -28.20 -5.55
N LYS A 559 -2.07 -27.62 -4.94
CA LYS A 559 -2.07 -26.33 -4.27
C LYS A 559 -2.38 -26.42 -2.76
N ILE A 560 -2.37 -27.62 -2.18
CA ILE A 560 -2.65 -27.83 -0.74
C ILE A 560 -1.70 -27.01 0.13
N VAL A 561 -0.39 -27.09 -0.11
CA VAL A 561 0.62 -26.41 0.72
C VAL A 561 0.40 -24.89 0.79
N PRO A 562 0.28 -24.14 -0.32
CA PRO A 562 0.06 -22.70 -0.24
C PRO A 562 -1.32 -22.32 0.31
N LEU A 563 -2.37 -23.14 0.11
CA LEU A 563 -3.69 -22.90 0.68
C LEU A 563 -3.69 -23.12 2.20
N MET A 564 -3.13 -24.22 2.69
CA MET A 564 -3.00 -24.51 4.12
C MET A 564 -2.02 -23.56 4.81
N ALA A 565 -0.98 -23.08 4.12
CA ALA A 565 -0.12 -22.03 4.67
C ALA A 565 -0.92 -20.75 4.96
N SER A 566 -1.98 -20.44 4.21
CA SER A 566 -2.82 -19.27 4.48
C SER A 566 -3.66 -19.39 5.76
N THR A 567 -3.92 -20.60 6.26
CA THR A 567 -4.71 -20.79 7.50
C THR A 567 -3.87 -20.74 8.77
N LEU A 568 -2.54 -20.88 8.65
CA LEU A 568 -1.63 -21.05 9.78
C LEU A 568 -1.67 -19.88 10.79
N LEU A 569 -1.72 -18.63 10.30
CA LEU A 569 -1.77 -17.46 11.17
C LEU A 569 -3.07 -17.41 11.98
N ALA A 570 -4.21 -17.67 11.34
CA ALA A 570 -5.51 -17.72 12.01
C ALA A 570 -5.52 -18.82 13.09
N ILE A 571 -5.01 -20.02 12.77
CA ILE A 571 -4.90 -21.13 13.73
C ILE A 571 -4.01 -20.73 14.92
N THR A 572 -2.89 -20.04 14.67
CA THR A 572 -1.94 -19.64 15.73
C THR A 572 -2.54 -18.60 16.68
N TRP A 573 -3.37 -17.69 16.17
CA TRP A 573 -4.07 -16.71 17.01
C TRP A 573 -5.17 -17.35 17.86
N PHE A 574 -5.93 -18.30 17.30
CA PHE A 574 -7.02 -18.98 18.01
C PHE A 574 -6.56 -20.12 18.92
N LEU A 575 -5.33 -20.62 18.78
CA LEU A 575 -4.85 -21.78 19.53
C LEU A 575 -5.01 -21.65 21.07
N PRO A 576 -4.65 -20.53 21.73
CA PRO A 576 -4.78 -20.41 23.18
C PRO A 576 -6.24 -20.48 23.66
N ILE A 577 -7.13 -19.74 22.99
CA ILE A 577 -8.55 -19.67 23.38
C ILE A 577 -9.30 -20.98 23.07
N VAL A 578 -8.91 -21.69 22.01
CA VAL A 578 -9.44 -23.02 21.67
C VAL A 578 -9.05 -24.03 22.75
N LEU A 579 -7.80 -24.03 23.20
CA LEU A 579 -7.34 -24.94 24.26
C LEU A 579 -8.06 -24.67 25.58
N GLU A 580 -8.21 -23.41 25.97
CA GLU A 580 -8.92 -23.03 27.19
C GLU A 580 -10.40 -23.47 27.15
N ARG A 581 -11.10 -23.18 26.05
CA ARG A 581 -12.52 -23.53 25.90
C ARG A 581 -12.77 -25.02 25.72
N ALA A 582 -11.81 -25.75 25.14
CA ALA A 582 -11.84 -27.20 25.08
C ALA A 582 -11.77 -27.82 26.49
N ILE A 583 -10.89 -27.30 27.35
CA ILE A 583 -10.75 -27.76 28.74
C ILE A 583 -12.02 -27.41 29.54
N ALA A 584 -12.60 -26.23 29.33
CA ALA A 584 -13.83 -25.80 29.99
C ALA A 584 -15.11 -26.50 29.48
N GLY A 585 -15.03 -27.31 28.42
CA GLY A 585 -16.18 -28.02 27.84
C GLY A 585 -17.18 -27.13 27.09
N ASN A 586 -16.85 -25.86 26.84
CA ASN A 586 -17.73 -24.89 26.17
C ASN A 586 -17.15 -24.43 24.82
N LEU A 587 -16.90 -25.39 23.92
CA LEU A 587 -16.32 -25.10 22.60
C LEU A 587 -17.22 -24.21 21.73
N MET A 588 -18.55 -24.30 21.87
CA MET A 588 -19.47 -23.49 21.07
C MET A 588 -19.33 -22.00 21.34
N SER A 589 -18.88 -21.59 22.53
CA SER A 589 -18.61 -20.19 22.84
C SER A 589 -17.59 -19.55 21.89
N LEU A 590 -16.72 -20.32 21.21
CA LEU A 590 -15.77 -19.83 20.18
C LEU A 590 -16.44 -19.06 19.05
N LEU A 591 -17.73 -19.29 18.82
CA LEU A 591 -18.50 -18.65 17.77
C LEU A 591 -19.01 -17.25 18.14
N LEU A 592 -18.88 -16.85 19.40
CA LEU A 592 -19.38 -15.56 19.88
C LEU A 592 -18.55 -14.40 19.34
N ASP A 593 -19.25 -13.31 19.01
CA ASP A 593 -18.59 -12.12 18.53
C ASP A 593 -17.81 -11.43 19.66
N PRO A 594 -16.53 -11.08 19.41
CA PRO A 594 -15.68 -10.46 20.42
C PRO A 594 -15.98 -8.97 20.64
N GLY A 595 -16.84 -8.38 19.80
CA GLY A 595 -17.27 -6.99 19.90
C GLY A 595 -18.28 -6.74 21.02
N LEU A 596 -18.78 -5.50 21.06
CA LEU A 596 -19.89 -5.08 21.92
C LEU A 596 -21.27 -5.37 21.30
N SER A 597 -21.31 -5.87 20.06
CA SER A 597 -22.54 -6.17 19.33
C SER A 597 -23.38 -7.22 20.06
N VAL A 598 -24.62 -6.85 20.40
CA VAL A 598 -25.66 -7.76 20.87
C VAL A 598 -26.37 -8.33 19.64
N ALA A 599 -26.64 -9.63 19.63
CA ALA A 599 -27.35 -10.28 18.54
C ALA A 599 -28.82 -9.84 18.52
N ASP A 600 -29.25 -9.29 17.38
CA ASP A 600 -30.66 -9.08 17.12
C ASP A 600 -31.30 -10.44 16.80
N GLY A 601 -32.46 -10.75 17.40
CA GLY A 601 -33.10 -12.06 17.26
C GLY A 601 -33.42 -12.47 15.81
N LEU A 602 -33.93 -13.70 15.63
CA LEU A 602 -34.23 -14.31 14.32
C LEU A 602 -34.96 -13.38 13.33
N GLU A 603 -35.93 -12.57 13.79
CA GLU A 603 -36.68 -11.66 12.92
C GLU A 603 -35.85 -10.52 12.31
N ALA A 604 -34.80 -10.07 12.99
CA ALA A 604 -33.93 -8.98 12.51
C ALA A 604 -32.94 -9.46 11.43
N ASN A 605 -32.47 -10.71 11.53
CA ASN A 605 -31.49 -11.25 10.59
C ASN A 605 -32.08 -11.61 9.22
N TRP A 606 -33.32 -12.10 9.15
CA TRP A 606 -34.01 -12.25 7.86
C TRP A 606 -34.30 -10.91 7.22
N LYS A 607 -34.65 -9.89 8.03
CA LYS A 607 -34.76 -8.52 7.56
C LYS A 607 -33.44 -8.04 6.95
N LEU A 608 -32.29 -8.31 7.57
CA LEU A 608 -30.98 -7.93 7.03
C LEU A 608 -30.54 -8.74 5.79
N ALA A 609 -30.98 -10.00 5.67
CA ALA A 609 -30.62 -10.90 4.57
C ALA A 609 -31.28 -10.54 3.22
N PHE A 610 -32.55 -10.11 3.26
CA PHE A 610 -33.34 -9.83 2.06
C PHE A 610 -34.04 -8.47 2.07
N PHE A 611 -34.36 -7.89 3.23
CA PHE A 611 -35.36 -6.82 3.33
C PHE A 611 -34.85 -5.44 3.76
N GLY A 612 -33.64 -5.32 4.32
CA GLY A 612 -33.04 -4.08 4.85
C GLY A 612 -34.03 -3.13 5.53
N PHE A 613 -34.12 -3.20 6.87
CA PHE A 613 -35.01 -2.41 7.75
C PHE A 613 -36.53 -2.59 7.54
N GLY A 614 -37.26 -2.96 8.61
CA GLY A 614 -38.72 -2.80 8.75
C GLY A 614 -39.65 -3.56 7.78
N PHE A 615 -40.73 -4.17 8.27
CA PHE A 615 -41.80 -4.74 7.44
C PHE A 615 -42.88 -3.70 7.08
N ASP A 616 -42.48 -2.46 6.80
CA ASP A 616 -43.35 -1.59 6.01
C ASP A 616 -43.13 -1.99 4.56
N ALA A 617 -44.22 -2.25 3.82
CA ALA A 617 -44.25 -2.94 2.52
C ALA A 617 -43.49 -2.24 1.35
N LEU A 618 -42.63 -1.28 1.67
CA LEU A 618 -41.82 -0.42 0.81
C LEU A 618 -40.41 -0.17 1.39
N SER A 619 -39.85 -1.12 2.15
CA SER A 619 -38.47 -0.99 2.65
C SER A 619 -37.46 -0.91 1.49
N TRP A 620 -36.56 0.06 1.54
CA TRP A 620 -35.57 0.30 0.48
C TRP A 620 -34.63 -0.91 0.26
N GLY A 621 -34.42 -1.75 1.29
CA GLY A 621 -33.63 -2.98 1.19
C GLY A 621 -34.17 -4.01 0.19
N LEU A 622 -35.49 -4.09 0.02
CA LEU A 622 -36.13 -4.94 -1.00
C LEU A 622 -35.81 -4.47 -2.42
N VAL A 623 -35.78 -3.16 -2.63
CA VAL A 623 -35.48 -2.58 -3.95
C VAL A 623 -34.05 -2.91 -4.36
N ILE A 624 -33.14 -3.04 -3.39
CA ILE A 624 -31.71 -3.31 -3.58
C ILE A 624 -31.42 -4.80 -3.82
N SER A 625 -31.94 -5.69 -2.98
CA SER A 625 -31.59 -7.11 -2.99
C SER A 625 -32.33 -7.92 -4.06
N VAL A 626 -33.60 -7.58 -4.34
CA VAL A 626 -34.49 -8.35 -5.23
C VAL A 626 -34.00 -8.37 -6.68
N PRO A 627 -33.61 -7.23 -7.31
CA PRO A 627 -33.08 -7.26 -8.66
C PRO A 627 -31.83 -8.14 -8.78
N VAL A 628 -30.92 -8.03 -7.80
CA VAL A 628 -29.68 -8.83 -7.77
C VAL A 628 -30.00 -10.31 -7.64
N LEU A 629 -30.96 -10.68 -6.78
CA LEU A 629 -31.40 -12.06 -6.58
C LEU A 629 -32.08 -12.64 -7.83
N VAL A 630 -32.95 -11.87 -8.50
CA VAL A 630 -33.59 -12.28 -9.76
C VAL A 630 -32.53 -12.56 -10.84
N PHE A 631 -31.55 -11.68 -11.00
CA PHE A 631 -30.46 -11.91 -11.95
C PHE A 631 -29.52 -13.04 -11.52
N ALA A 632 -29.30 -13.25 -10.22
CA ALA A 632 -28.55 -14.40 -9.74
C ALA A 632 -29.26 -15.72 -10.05
N LEU A 633 -30.59 -15.76 -9.98
CA LEU A 633 -31.40 -16.94 -10.38
C LEU A 633 -31.32 -17.16 -11.90
N LEU A 634 -31.41 -16.09 -12.69
CA LEU A 634 -31.22 -16.17 -14.14
C LEU A 634 -29.81 -16.64 -14.53
N ALA A 635 -28.80 -16.46 -13.66
CA ALA A 635 -27.45 -16.98 -13.89
C ALA A 635 -27.38 -18.51 -13.92
N LEU A 636 -28.34 -19.25 -13.36
CA LEU A 636 -28.41 -20.71 -13.47
C LEU A 636 -28.71 -21.19 -14.89
N LEU A 637 -29.35 -20.34 -15.71
CA LEU A 637 -29.69 -20.62 -17.11
C LEU A 637 -28.54 -20.30 -18.08
N ALA A 638 -27.41 -19.77 -17.57
CA ALA A 638 -26.26 -19.38 -18.38
C ALA A 638 -25.47 -20.61 -18.90
N PRO A 639 -24.87 -20.53 -20.10
CA PRO A 639 -24.20 -21.66 -20.76
C PRO A 639 -22.90 -22.17 -20.09
N LYS A 640 -22.46 -21.57 -18.97
CA LYS A 640 -21.23 -21.94 -18.23
C LYS A 640 -21.54 -22.39 -16.80
N LEU A 641 -22.38 -23.42 -16.67
CA LEU A 641 -22.84 -23.95 -15.38
C LEU A 641 -21.71 -24.36 -14.41
N SER A 642 -20.54 -24.75 -14.92
CA SER A 642 -19.40 -25.15 -14.08
C SER A 642 -18.92 -24.04 -13.14
N ASN A 643 -19.12 -22.77 -13.52
CA ASN A 643 -18.65 -21.62 -12.75
C ASN A 643 -19.75 -21.01 -11.88
N THR A 644 -21.03 -21.25 -12.20
CA THR A 644 -22.18 -20.69 -11.47
C THR A 644 -22.61 -21.58 -10.30
N TRP A 645 -22.58 -22.91 -10.47
CA TRP A 645 -22.97 -23.85 -9.43
C TRP A 645 -22.18 -23.72 -8.11
N PRO A 646 -20.83 -23.58 -8.09
CA PRO A 646 -20.10 -23.42 -6.84
C PRO A 646 -20.46 -22.12 -6.11
N LEU A 647 -20.73 -21.02 -6.83
CA LEU A 647 -21.15 -19.75 -6.22
C LEU A 647 -22.54 -19.87 -5.58
N TRP A 648 -23.47 -20.58 -6.22
CA TRP A 648 -24.78 -20.89 -5.65
C TRP A 648 -24.69 -21.82 -4.44
N ALA A 649 -23.84 -22.85 -4.50
CA ALA A 649 -23.60 -23.74 -3.36
C ALA A 649 -23.08 -22.96 -2.15
N ILE A 650 -22.16 -22.01 -2.35
CA ILE A 650 -21.68 -21.10 -1.30
C ILE A 650 -22.84 -20.24 -0.77
N ALA A 651 -23.64 -19.62 -1.65
CA ALA A 651 -24.75 -18.77 -1.23
C ALA A 651 -25.77 -19.52 -0.35
N VAL A 652 -26.17 -20.73 -0.75
CA VAL A 652 -27.11 -21.57 0.00
C VAL A 652 -26.50 -22.04 1.33
N LEU A 653 -25.24 -22.47 1.32
CA LEU A 653 -24.54 -22.89 2.54
C LEU A 653 -24.45 -21.75 3.55
N VAL A 654 -24.12 -20.54 3.09
CA VAL A 654 -23.99 -19.34 3.93
C VAL A 654 -25.33 -18.92 4.52
N LEU A 655 -26.43 -18.98 3.75
CA LEU A 655 -27.78 -18.75 4.27
C LEU A 655 -28.16 -19.78 5.35
N GLY A 656 -27.88 -21.06 5.10
CA GLY A 656 -28.12 -22.13 6.08
C GLY A 656 -27.29 -21.95 7.35
N ALA A 657 -26.00 -21.61 7.22
CA ALA A 657 -25.12 -21.33 8.35
C ALA A 657 -25.58 -20.10 9.15
N SER A 658 -26.05 -19.05 8.46
CA SER A 658 -26.63 -17.86 9.10
C SER A 658 -27.88 -18.23 9.89
N TRP A 659 -28.75 -19.08 9.36
CA TRP A 659 -29.95 -19.52 10.06
C TRP A 659 -29.61 -20.32 11.34
N VAL A 660 -28.63 -21.22 11.26
CA VAL A 660 -28.16 -21.98 12.42
C VAL A 660 -27.49 -21.08 13.47
N ALA A 661 -26.62 -20.16 13.05
CA ALA A 661 -25.89 -19.29 13.97
C ALA A 661 -26.81 -18.44 14.85
N VAL A 662 -27.86 -17.88 14.26
CA VAL A 662 -28.84 -17.04 14.98
C VAL A 662 -29.73 -17.84 15.94
N GLY A 663 -29.86 -19.15 15.72
CA GLY A 663 -30.60 -20.04 16.61
C GLY A 663 -29.82 -20.46 17.86
N ILE A 664 -28.53 -20.07 17.98
CA ILE A 664 -27.68 -20.42 19.12
C ILE A 664 -27.63 -19.22 20.08
N ASP A 665 -28.22 -19.41 21.25
CA ASP A 665 -28.15 -18.46 22.36
C ASP A 665 -27.37 -19.05 23.54
N PHE A 666 -26.55 -18.21 24.18
CA PHE A 666 -25.85 -18.54 25.42
C PHE A 666 -26.55 -17.87 26.60
N ASP A 667 -26.88 -18.67 27.62
CA ASP A 667 -27.44 -18.16 28.88
C ASP A 667 -26.30 -17.64 29.77
N LEU A 668 -26.41 -16.38 30.19
CA LEU A 668 -25.43 -15.70 31.04
C LEU A 668 -25.70 -15.91 32.54
N GLY A 669 -26.76 -16.63 32.91
CA GLY A 669 -27.09 -16.96 34.30
C GLY A 669 -27.69 -15.80 35.12
N ASN A 670 -27.87 -14.63 34.50
CA ASN A 670 -28.53 -13.44 35.04
C ASN A 670 -29.88 -13.17 34.35
N GLY A 671 -30.44 -14.15 33.64
CA GLY A 671 -31.67 -14.02 32.85
C GLY A 671 -31.47 -13.40 31.46
N SER A 672 -30.27 -12.90 31.13
CA SER A 672 -29.95 -12.38 29.80
C SER A 672 -29.34 -13.46 28.89
N ARG A 673 -29.68 -13.41 27.60
CA ARG A 673 -29.16 -14.32 26.58
C ARG A 673 -28.27 -13.56 25.62
N LEU A 674 -27.16 -14.19 25.22
CA LEU A 674 -26.22 -13.65 24.26
C LEU A 674 -26.21 -14.53 23.02
N GLY A 675 -26.78 -14.03 21.93
CA GLY A 675 -26.80 -14.73 20.64
C GLY A 675 -25.57 -14.43 19.80
N ILE A 676 -25.46 -15.12 18.66
CA ILE A 676 -24.39 -14.92 17.67
C ILE A 676 -24.88 -14.00 16.54
N ASP A 677 -24.10 -12.98 16.18
CA ASP A 677 -24.41 -12.08 15.07
C ASP A 677 -23.98 -12.70 13.72
N ALA A 678 -24.94 -12.80 12.79
CA ALA A 678 -24.74 -13.42 11.48
C ALA A 678 -24.56 -12.40 10.33
N THR A 679 -24.48 -11.10 10.62
CA THR A 679 -24.35 -10.04 9.60
C THR A 679 -23.17 -10.24 8.65
N ALA A 680 -22.00 -10.67 9.12
CA ALA A 680 -20.86 -10.95 8.24
C ALA A 680 -21.12 -12.10 7.26
N LEU A 681 -21.88 -13.14 7.66
CA LEU A 681 -22.31 -14.21 6.75
C LEU A 681 -23.21 -13.65 5.64
N LEU A 682 -24.12 -12.73 5.98
CA LEU A 682 -24.97 -12.07 4.98
C LEU A 682 -24.16 -11.19 4.00
N GLY A 683 -23.00 -10.67 4.44
CA GLY A 683 -22.02 -10.05 3.55
C GLY A 683 -21.44 -11.04 2.53
N LEU A 684 -21.05 -12.24 2.96
CA LEU A 684 -20.56 -13.30 2.06
C LEU A 684 -21.65 -13.77 1.09
N PHE A 685 -22.90 -13.86 1.55
CA PHE A 685 -24.05 -14.16 0.70
C PHE A 685 -24.24 -13.08 -0.39
N GLY A 686 -24.24 -11.80 0.00
CA GLY A 686 -24.34 -10.68 -0.95
C GLY A 686 -23.23 -10.68 -1.99
N LEU A 687 -22.00 -10.96 -1.56
CA LEU A 687 -20.85 -11.08 -2.45
C LEU A 687 -21.01 -12.21 -3.47
N ALA A 688 -21.51 -13.39 -3.06
CA ALA A 688 -21.76 -14.51 -3.96
C ALA A 688 -22.81 -14.16 -5.03
N LEU A 689 -23.90 -13.50 -4.64
CA LEU A 689 -24.94 -13.03 -5.57
C LEU A 689 -24.40 -11.98 -6.57
N VAL A 690 -23.60 -11.03 -6.09
CA VAL A 690 -22.98 -10.01 -6.94
C VAL A 690 -22.03 -10.63 -7.97
N LEU A 691 -21.27 -11.66 -7.61
CA LEU A 691 -20.43 -12.40 -8.56
C LEU A 691 -21.24 -13.20 -9.58
N LEU A 692 -22.38 -13.78 -9.17
CA LEU A 692 -23.33 -14.43 -10.09
C LEU A 692 -23.92 -13.44 -11.10
N LEU A 693 -24.28 -12.24 -10.64
CA LEU A 693 -24.73 -11.15 -11.51
C LEU A 693 -23.64 -10.74 -12.51
N ALA A 694 -22.41 -10.58 -12.05
CA ALA A 694 -21.28 -10.25 -12.92
C ALA A 694 -21.04 -11.34 -13.98
N HIS A 695 -21.20 -12.61 -13.61
CA HIS A 695 -21.10 -13.73 -14.53
C HIS A 695 -22.20 -13.69 -15.61
N LEU A 696 -23.46 -13.48 -15.20
CA LEU A 696 -24.59 -13.36 -16.13
C LEU A 696 -24.40 -12.17 -17.09
N ALA A 697 -23.97 -11.02 -16.59
CA ALA A 697 -23.71 -9.83 -17.40
C ALA A 697 -22.59 -10.04 -18.43
N ASP A 698 -21.71 -11.04 -18.24
CA ASP A 698 -20.67 -11.35 -19.22
C ASP A 698 -21.12 -12.29 -20.35
N THR A 699 -22.28 -12.93 -20.23
CA THR A 699 -22.77 -13.90 -21.22
C THR A 699 -23.23 -13.26 -22.52
N SER A 700 -24.02 -12.18 -22.46
CA SER A 700 -24.56 -11.49 -23.64
C SER A 700 -24.62 -9.98 -23.46
N LEU A 701 -24.67 -9.24 -24.57
CA LEU A 701 -24.78 -7.78 -24.55
C LEU A 701 -26.16 -7.32 -24.04
N VAL A 702 -27.23 -8.01 -24.41
CA VAL A 702 -28.60 -7.67 -23.97
C VAL A 702 -28.77 -7.91 -22.47
N LEU A 703 -28.39 -9.09 -21.97
CA LEU A 703 -28.49 -9.40 -20.53
C LEU A 703 -27.64 -8.44 -19.71
N ARG A 704 -26.51 -8.00 -20.23
CA ARG A 704 -25.67 -6.97 -19.60
C ARG A 704 -26.37 -5.64 -19.49
N ILE A 705 -26.90 -5.09 -20.58
CA ILE A 705 -27.54 -3.77 -20.54
C ILE A 705 -28.73 -3.82 -19.58
N VAL A 706 -29.55 -4.87 -19.69
CA VAL A 706 -30.73 -5.05 -18.83
C VAL A 706 -30.33 -5.21 -17.37
N SER A 707 -29.44 -6.16 -17.04
CA SER A 707 -29.03 -6.39 -15.64
C SER A 707 -28.36 -5.18 -15.02
N LEU A 708 -27.44 -4.52 -15.74
CA LEU A 708 -26.74 -3.36 -15.22
C LEU A 708 -27.66 -2.15 -15.09
N ALA A 709 -28.58 -1.92 -16.04
CA ALA A 709 -29.52 -0.80 -15.97
C ALA A 709 -30.54 -1.01 -14.84
N THR A 710 -31.10 -2.22 -14.72
CA THR A 710 -32.05 -2.54 -13.65
C THR A 710 -31.40 -2.43 -12.27
N VAL A 711 -30.16 -2.91 -12.11
CA VAL A 711 -29.45 -2.80 -10.84
C VAL A 711 -28.97 -1.37 -10.56
N ALA A 712 -28.61 -0.58 -11.57
CA ALA A 712 -28.30 0.82 -11.37
C ALA A 712 -29.52 1.63 -10.92
N LEU A 713 -30.68 1.42 -11.56
CA LEU A 713 -31.89 2.19 -11.31
C LEU A 713 -32.62 1.76 -10.03
N PHE A 714 -32.77 0.45 -9.82
CA PHE A 714 -33.54 -0.09 -8.69
C PHE A 714 -32.64 -0.51 -7.52
N GLY A 715 -31.35 -0.78 -7.73
CA GLY A 715 -30.44 -1.12 -6.64
C GLY A 715 -29.61 0.06 -6.14
N LEU A 716 -28.71 0.56 -6.99
CA LEU A 716 -27.67 1.51 -6.57
C LEU A 716 -28.22 2.89 -6.21
N ALA A 717 -29.14 3.44 -7.00
CA ALA A 717 -29.69 4.77 -6.75
C ALA A 717 -30.48 4.85 -5.42
N PRO A 718 -31.39 3.90 -5.11
CA PRO A 718 -32.03 3.83 -3.79
C PRO A 718 -31.06 3.66 -2.63
N ALA A 719 -30.07 2.77 -2.77
CA ALA A 719 -29.08 2.55 -1.71
C ALA A 719 -28.26 3.80 -1.40
N ALA A 720 -27.82 4.51 -2.44
CA ALA A 720 -27.10 5.77 -2.29
C ALA A 720 -27.98 6.87 -1.66
N PHE A 721 -29.26 6.93 -2.04
CA PHE A 721 -30.22 7.88 -1.45
C PHE A 721 -30.45 7.59 0.03
N GLN A 722 -30.64 6.32 0.39
CA GLN A 722 -30.81 5.90 1.78
C GLN A 722 -29.58 6.27 2.62
N MET A 723 -28.39 5.98 2.10
CA MET A 723 -27.14 6.33 2.77
C MET A 723 -27.03 7.84 3.04
N VAL A 724 -27.57 8.71 2.20
CA VAL A 724 -27.52 10.16 2.48
C VAL A 724 -28.60 10.62 3.47
N THR A 725 -29.72 9.90 3.58
CA THR A 725 -30.91 10.35 4.30
C THR A 725 -31.06 9.78 5.70
N ASP A 726 -30.56 8.56 5.96
CA ASP A 726 -30.61 7.95 7.28
C ASP A 726 -29.43 8.41 8.16
N PRO A 727 -29.67 9.12 9.28
CA PRO A 727 -28.58 9.57 10.15
C PRO A 727 -27.93 8.38 10.88
N PRO A 728 -26.60 8.40 11.08
CA PRO A 728 -25.92 7.38 11.89
C PRO A 728 -26.41 7.35 13.33
N ASN A 729 -26.67 6.15 13.88
CA ASN A 729 -26.83 5.94 15.33
C ASN A 729 -25.47 5.91 16.03
N VAL A 730 -24.67 6.95 15.82
CA VAL A 730 -23.27 7.00 16.24
C VAL A 730 -22.97 8.36 16.86
N THR A 731 -22.23 8.35 17.96
CA THR A 731 -21.77 9.56 18.65
C THR A 731 -20.25 9.68 18.51
N TYR A 732 -19.77 10.88 18.19
CA TYR A 732 -18.34 11.17 18.12
C TYR A 732 -17.91 11.90 19.39
N SER A 733 -16.88 11.40 20.07
CA SER A 733 -16.38 11.95 21.33
C SER A 733 -14.86 12.04 21.34
N ASP A 734 -14.30 12.68 22.37
CA ASP A 734 -12.84 12.78 22.58
C ASP A 734 -12.20 11.45 23.02
N GLY A 735 -12.99 10.36 23.11
CA GLY A 735 -12.53 9.04 23.54
C GLY A 735 -12.61 8.80 25.04
N GLN A 736 -13.22 9.71 25.80
CA GLN A 736 -13.53 9.56 27.21
C GLN A 736 -14.72 8.62 27.41
N ILE A 737 -14.59 7.66 28.32
CA ILE A 737 -15.64 6.70 28.71
C ILE A 737 -16.00 6.88 30.20
N VAL A 738 -15.16 7.58 30.95
CA VAL A 738 -15.34 7.86 32.37
C VAL A 738 -15.30 9.38 32.61
N PRO A 739 -15.89 9.87 33.71
CA PRO A 739 -15.77 11.27 34.11
C PRO A 739 -14.33 11.75 34.16
N SER A 740 -14.11 13.02 33.77
CA SER A 740 -12.79 13.64 33.70
C SER A 740 -11.98 13.58 34.99
N ILE A 741 -12.64 13.57 36.15
CA ILE A 741 -11.97 13.47 37.45
C ILE A 741 -11.32 12.09 37.67
N ILE A 742 -11.97 11.01 37.22
CA ILE A 742 -11.41 9.65 37.31
C ILE A 742 -10.19 9.55 36.37
N GLN A 743 -10.31 10.11 35.17
CA GLN A 743 -9.21 10.13 34.20
C GLN A 743 -8.01 10.95 34.70
N ALA A 744 -8.25 12.08 35.35
CA ALA A 744 -7.21 12.91 35.96
C ALA A 744 -6.45 12.14 37.06
N ASP A 745 -7.16 11.43 37.94
CA ASP A 745 -6.53 10.65 39.01
C ASP A 745 -5.71 9.47 38.48
N VAL A 746 -6.21 8.79 37.43
CA VAL A 746 -5.46 7.74 36.72
C VAL A 746 -4.18 8.31 36.10
N SER A 747 -4.25 9.49 35.48
CA SER A 747 -3.07 10.15 34.90
C SER A 747 -2.06 10.62 35.96
N ALA A 748 -2.54 10.91 37.17
CA ALA A 748 -1.71 11.25 38.34
C ALA A 748 -1.10 10.00 39.02
N GLY A 749 -1.43 8.80 38.56
CA GLY A 749 -0.89 7.53 39.06
C GLY A 749 -1.69 6.90 40.20
N SER A 750 -2.89 7.42 40.51
CA SER A 750 -3.80 6.83 41.48
C SER A 750 -4.77 5.88 40.79
N PHE A 751 -4.70 4.58 41.09
CA PHE A 751 -5.56 3.58 40.47
C PHE A 751 -6.58 3.02 41.46
N TRP A 752 -7.83 3.45 41.29
CA TRP A 752 -8.98 2.89 41.98
C TRP A 752 -9.91 2.18 40.99
N LYS A 753 -10.71 1.26 41.53
CA LYS A 753 -11.84 0.69 40.80
C LYS A 753 -13.05 1.61 40.91
N THR A 754 -13.85 1.63 39.87
CA THR A 754 -15.13 2.34 39.85
C THR A 754 -16.26 1.32 39.80
N LEU A 755 -17.24 1.49 40.67
CA LEU A 755 -18.48 0.70 40.71
C LEU A 755 -19.58 1.48 40.00
N GLN A 756 -20.04 1.01 38.86
CA GLN A 756 -21.19 1.55 38.14
C GLN A 756 -22.46 0.80 38.52
N LEU A 757 -23.50 1.55 38.87
CA LEU A 757 -24.82 1.04 39.25
C LEU A 757 -25.85 1.51 38.22
N GLU A 758 -26.56 0.55 37.63
CA GLU A 758 -27.65 0.79 36.69
C GLU A 758 -28.96 0.21 37.26
N SER A 759 -30.00 1.05 37.31
CA SER A 759 -31.34 0.65 37.78
C SER A 759 -32.13 0.06 36.62
N THR A 760 -32.57 -1.20 36.72
CA THR A 760 -33.41 -1.86 35.71
C THR A 760 -34.90 -1.71 36.03
N THR A 761 -35.75 -1.79 35.00
CA THR A 761 -37.21 -1.57 35.11
C THR A 761 -37.95 -2.53 36.04
N GLU A 762 -37.35 -3.67 36.38
CA GLU A 762 -37.89 -4.69 37.29
C GLU A 762 -37.23 -4.62 38.70
N ALA A 763 -37.26 -3.47 39.36
CA ALA A 763 -36.82 -3.28 40.76
C ALA A 763 -35.47 -3.97 41.13
N GLY A 764 -34.56 -4.07 40.16
CA GLY A 764 -33.27 -4.72 40.26
C GLY A 764 -32.15 -3.73 39.99
N LEU A 765 -30.97 -4.00 40.54
CA LEU A 765 -29.77 -3.20 40.31
C LEU A 765 -28.73 -4.06 39.61
N VAL A 766 -28.23 -3.56 38.49
CA VAL A 766 -27.09 -4.14 37.77
C VAL A 766 -25.85 -3.37 38.20
N ALA A 767 -24.89 -4.07 38.80
CA ALA A 767 -23.63 -3.50 39.20
C ALA A 767 -22.50 -3.99 38.29
N GLN A 768 -21.68 -3.06 37.80
CA GLN A 768 -20.49 -3.34 37.01
C GLN A 768 -19.28 -2.70 37.66
N VAL A 769 -18.18 -3.44 37.77
CA VAL A 769 -16.91 -2.93 38.29
C VAL A 769 -15.91 -2.82 37.15
N PHE A 770 -15.27 -1.66 37.02
CA PHE A 770 -14.19 -1.46 36.07
C PHE A 770 -12.99 -0.75 36.71
N ASN A 771 -11.81 -0.98 36.14
CA ASN A 771 -10.55 -0.45 36.65
C ASN A 771 -10.16 0.81 35.86
N GLY A 772 -9.69 1.86 36.56
CA GLY A 772 -9.05 3.02 35.93
C GLY A 772 -9.94 3.76 34.91
N ASP A 773 -9.44 3.90 33.67
CA ASP A 773 -10.01 4.73 32.59
C ASP A 773 -11.19 4.06 31.83
N GLY A 774 -11.94 3.17 32.50
CA GLY A 774 -13.13 2.51 31.95
C GLY A 774 -12.86 1.24 31.12
N VAL A 775 -13.95 0.56 30.72
CA VAL A 775 -13.88 -0.63 29.84
C VAL A 775 -13.78 -0.18 28.39
N LYS A 776 -12.54 -0.04 27.92
CA LYS A 776 -12.21 0.25 26.52
C LYS A 776 -12.38 -0.98 25.64
N LEU A 777 -12.52 -0.78 24.33
CA LEU A 777 -12.80 -1.88 23.39
C LEU A 777 -11.73 -2.99 23.39
N ASN A 778 -10.45 -2.65 23.60
CA ASN A 778 -9.36 -3.63 23.68
C ASN A 778 -9.33 -4.45 24.99
N LEU A 779 -10.17 -4.09 25.97
CA LEU A 779 -10.36 -4.83 27.22
C LEU A 779 -11.65 -5.67 27.20
N VAL A 780 -12.43 -5.66 26.12
CA VAL A 780 -13.60 -6.52 26.02
C VAL A 780 -13.12 -7.96 25.75
N SER A 781 -13.57 -8.91 26.56
CA SER A 781 -13.32 -10.34 26.36
C SER A 781 -14.62 -11.13 26.35
N SER A 782 -14.81 -11.94 25.32
CA SER A 782 -15.88 -12.94 25.23
C SER A 782 -15.75 -14.03 26.30
N GLY A 783 -14.51 -14.37 26.70
CA GLY A 783 -14.25 -15.26 27.83
C GLY A 783 -14.84 -14.73 29.13
N TYR A 784 -14.63 -13.45 29.43
CA TYR A 784 -15.18 -12.80 30.63
C TYR A 784 -16.71 -12.81 30.65
N LYS A 785 -17.37 -12.57 29.50
CA LYS A 785 -18.84 -12.55 29.40
C LYS A 785 -19.48 -13.90 29.81
N ILE A 786 -18.82 -15.02 29.53
CA ILE A 786 -19.40 -16.37 29.66
C ILE A 786 -18.80 -17.13 30.86
N SER A 787 -17.77 -16.59 31.49
CA SER A 787 -17.08 -17.30 32.56
C SER A 787 -18.01 -17.57 33.74
N SER A 788 -18.01 -18.79 34.25
CA SER A 788 -18.74 -19.11 35.49
C SER A 788 -18.12 -18.41 36.72
N THR A 789 -16.91 -17.87 36.61
CA THR A 789 -16.21 -17.14 37.67
C THR A 789 -16.79 -15.75 37.93
N THR A 790 -17.67 -15.23 37.07
CA THR A 790 -18.46 -14.01 37.33
C THR A 790 -19.83 -14.33 37.93
N ASN A 791 -20.23 -15.60 38.00
CA ASN A 791 -21.50 -15.99 38.60
C ASN A 791 -21.38 -15.94 40.14
N PRO A 792 -22.22 -15.14 40.84
CA PRO A 792 -22.19 -15.04 42.30
C PRO A 792 -22.53 -16.36 43.02
N ALA A 793 -23.13 -17.34 42.33
CA ALA A 793 -23.35 -18.68 42.88
C ALA A 793 -22.06 -19.52 42.94
N VAL A 794 -21.03 -19.14 42.19
CA VAL A 794 -19.77 -19.89 42.05
C VAL A 794 -18.60 -19.15 42.68
N ASN A 795 -18.57 -17.81 42.56
CA ASN A 795 -17.47 -16.99 43.08
C ASN A 795 -17.89 -16.18 44.32
N PRO A 796 -17.28 -16.44 45.50
CA PRO A 796 -17.64 -15.75 46.75
C PRO A 796 -17.37 -14.24 46.69
N ASP A 797 -16.37 -13.77 45.93
CA ASP A 797 -16.06 -12.34 45.84
C ASP A 797 -17.16 -11.56 45.09
N TYR A 798 -17.78 -12.15 44.06
CA TYR A 798 -18.94 -11.53 43.39
C TYR A 798 -20.20 -11.60 44.25
N GLN A 799 -20.32 -12.61 45.12
CA GLN A 799 -21.41 -12.68 46.10
C GLN A 799 -21.28 -11.58 47.16
N GLU A 800 -20.07 -11.35 47.66
CA GLU A 800 -19.75 -10.23 48.56
C GLU A 800 -19.97 -8.86 47.90
N LEU A 801 -19.58 -8.69 46.62
CA LEU A 801 -19.91 -7.49 45.85
C LEU A 801 -21.41 -7.28 45.70
N GLY A 802 -22.19 -8.35 45.47
CA GLY A 802 -23.65 -8.27 45.42
C GLY A 802 -24.25 -7.81 46.74
N GLN A 803 -23.74 -8.31 47.87
CA GLN A 803 -24.13 -7.86 49.20
C GLN A 803 -23.75 -6.40 49.46
N LEU A 804 -22.56 -5.97 49.02
CA LEU A 804 -22.13 -4.57 49.07
C LEU A 804 -23.11 -3.65 48.32
N VAL A 805 -23.48 -4.01 47.09
CA VAL A 805 -24.44 -3.25 46.28
C VAL A 805 -25.82 -3.21 46.94
N ALA A 806 -26.29 -4.32 47.51
CA ALA A 806 -27.54 -4.36 48.25
C ALA A 806 -27.51 -3.48 49.52
N ASN A 807 -26.40 -3.45 50.24
CA ASN A 807 -26.20 -2.59 51.41
C ASN A 807 -26.16 -1.11 51.03
N LEU A 808 -25.49 -0.77 49.92
CA LEU A 808 -25.45 0.60 49.37
C LEU A 808 -26.84 1.07 48.92
N ALA A 809 -27.61 0.21 48.27
CA ALA A 809 -28.96 0.54 47.78
C ALA A 809 -29.99 0.69 48.91
N SER A 810 -29.85 -0.08 50.00
CA SER A 810 -30.80 -0.10 51.12
C SER A 810 -30.47 0.90 52.23
N ALA A 811 -29.29 1.53 52.21
CA ALA A 811 -28.80 2.43 53.25
C ALA A 811 -28.90 1.86 54.68
N ASN A 812 -28.65 0.55 54.82
CA ASN A 812 -28.91 -0.20 56.07
C ASN A 812 -27.87 0.03 57.20
N GLY A 813 -26.97 1.02 57.06
CA GLY A 813 -25.98 1.36 58.09
C GLY A 813 -24.94 0.26 58.40
N ALA A 814 -24.77 -0.72 57.51
CA ALA A 814 -23.73 -1.74 57.62
C ALA A 814 -22.33 -1.14 57.42
N GLU A 815 -21.30 -1.73 58.04
CA GLU A 815 -19.90 -1.32 57.81
C GLU A 815 -19.48 -1.70 56.38
N ILE A 816 -19.44 -0.72 55.48
CA ILE A 816 -19.16 -0.91 54.05
C ILE A 816 -17.66 -0.70 53.72
N PHE A 817 -16.95 0.06 54.54
CA PHE A 817 -15.54 0.43 54.31
C PHE A 817 -14.59 -0.77 54.14
N PRO A 818 -14.62 -1.84 54.97
CA PRO A 818 -13.71 -2.97 54.82
C PRO A 818 -13.87 -3.68 53.47
N THR A 819 -15.10 -3.74 52.95
CA THR A 819 -15.40 -4.36 51.66
C THR A 819 -14.97 -3.46 50.49
N LEU A 820 -15.15 -2.13 50.61
CA LEU A 820 -14.65 -1.16 49.63
C LEU A 820 -13.12 -1.17 49.55
N GLU A 821 -12.44 -1.27 50.70
CA GLU A 821 -10.98 -1.39 50.79
C GLU A 821 -10.48 -2.71 50.20
N LYS A 822 -11.10 -3.85 50.56
CA LYS A 822 -10.76 -5.17 50.00
C LYS A 822 -10.78 -5.16 48.47
N PHE A 823 -11.79 -4.56 47.86
CA PHE A 823 -11.94 -4.52 46.41
C PHE A 823 -11.25 -3.32 45.73
N GLY A 824 -10.77 -2.35 46.51
CA GLY A 824 -10.12 -1.13 46.01
C GLY A 824 -11.08 -0.20 45.25
N ILE A 825 -12.36 -0.15 45.64
CA ILE A 825 -13.37 0.69 44.98
C ILE A 825 -13.26 2.10 45.55
N GLY A 826 -12.79 3.05 44.74
CA GLY A 826 -12.63 4.45 45.12
C GLY A 826 -13.74 5.38 44.58
N TYR A 827 -14.45 4.94 43.55
CA TYR A 827 -15.51 5.70 42.90
C TYR A 827 -16.79 4.88 42.75
N ILE A 828 -17.94 5.53 42.92
CA ILE A 828 -19.26 4.96 42.64
C ILE A 828 -19.97 5.87 41.65
N LEU A 829 -20.39 5.31 40.51
CA LEU A 829 -21.07 5.98 39.42
C LEU A 829 -22.50 5.43 39.28
N VAL A 830 -23.51 6.29 39.17
CA VAL A 830 -24.91 5.88 39.00
C VAL A 830 -25.46 6.40 37.67
N ASN A 831 -25.97 5.49 36.84
CA ASN A 831 -26.53 5.81 35.53
C ASN A 831 -27.65 4.80 35.15
N PRO A 832 -28.90 5.23 34.88
CA PRO A 832 -29.44 6.60 34.94
C PRO A 832 -29.60 7.09 36.38
N ILE A 833 -29.78 8.41 36.56
CA ILE A 833 -29.93 9.04 37.87
C ILE A 833 -31.27 8.61 38.51
N ASP A 834 -31.21 7.68 39.46
CA ASP A 834 -32.34 7.28 40.30
C ASP A 834 -32.30 8.05 41.63
N ARG A 835 -33.37 8.80 41.90
CA ARG A 835 -33.48 9.65 43.10
C ARG A 835 -33.46 8.84 44.40
N ASN A 836 -33.99 7.61 44.39
CA ASN A 836 -34.01 6.77 45.59
C ASN A 836 -32.60 6.28 45.93
N LEU A 837 -31.85 5.86 44.91
CA LEU A 837 -30.48 5.39 45.07
C LEU A 837 -29.52 6.54 45.41
N GLN A 838 -29.74 7.73 44.84
CA GLN A 838 -29.03 8.94 45.20
C GLN A 838 -29.18 9.27 46.70
N LEU A 839 -30.41 9.25 47.24
CA LEU A 839 -30.66 9.53 48.65
C LEU A 839 -30.00 8.48 49.57
N ALA A 840 -29.98 7.22 49.15
CA ALA A 840 -29.31 6.16 49.88
C ALA A 840 -27.78 6.40 49.95
N LEU A 841 -27.15 6.71 48.81
CA LEU A 841 -25.71 6.98 48.75
C LEU A 841 -25.32 8.26 49.51
N ASP A 842 -26.10 9.34 49.40
CA ASP A 842 -25.85 10.59 50.12
C ASP A 842 -25.97 10.44 51.65
N SER A 843 -26.69 9.41 52.13
CA SER A 843 -26.83 9.11 53.55
C SER A 843 -25.65 8.30 54.14
N THR A 844 -24.77 7.77 53.29
CA THR A 844 -23.62 6.93 53.68
C THR A 844 -22.44 7.81 54.09
N ARG A 845 -21.87 7.62 55.28
CA ARG A 845 -20.86 8.53 55.86
C ARG A 845 -19.50 8.47 55.14
N GLU A 846 -19.20 7.31 54.58
CA GLU A 846 -17.94 6.94 53.94
C GLU A 846 -17.82 7.51 52.51
N LEU A 847 -18.92 8.05 51.95
CA LEU A 847 -18.98 8.60 50.61
C LEU A 847 -19.02 10.13 50.60
N GLU A 848 -18.37 10.73 49.60
CA GLU A 848 -18.42 12.16 49.30
C GLU A 848 -19.03 12.36 47.91
N SER A 849 -20.12 13.13 47.85
CA SER A 849 -20.79 13.47 46.58
C SER A 849 -19.95 14.50 45.82
N ILE A 850 -19.45 14.14 44.63
CA ILE A 850 -18.71 15.05 43.76
C ILE A 850 -19.68 15.90 42.92
N GLY A 851 -20.74 15.27 42.41
CA GLY A 851 -21.78 15.93 41.61
C GLY A 851 -22.21 15.14 40.38
N VAL A 852 -23.00 15.79 39.53
CA VAL A 852 -23.50 15.24 38.26
C VAL A 852 -22.47 15.46 37.16
N THR A 853 -22.16 14.40 36.41
CA THR A 853 -21.24 14.37 35.28
C THR A 853 -21.98 13.95 34.01
N ASP A 854 -21.34 14.07 32.85
CA ASP A 854 -21.91 13.62 31.56
C ASP A 854 -22.21 12.10 31.52
N PHE A 855 -21.60 11.32 32.44
CA PHE A 855 -21.75 9.87 32.56
C PHE A 855 -22.67 9.44 33.71
N GLY A 856 -23.29 10.39 34.42
CA GLY A 856 -24.14 10.13 35.59
C GLY A 856 -23.63 10.82 36.86
N GLN A 857 -24.19 10.46 38.01
CA GLN A 857 -23.80 11.06 39.29
C GLN A 857 -22.65 10.28 39.92
N LEU A 858 -21.66 10.99 40.47
CA LEU A 858 -20.41 10.41 40.96
C LEU A 858 -20.19 10.68 42.45
N TRP A 859 -19.77 9.63 43.17
CA TRP A 859 -19.34 9.68 44.57
C TRP A 859 -17.91 9.15 44.71
N LYS A 860 -17.13 9.71 45.64
CA LYS A 860 -15.78 9.30 46.00
C LYS A 860 -15.75 8.69 47.41
N VAL A 861 -15.00 7.61 47.58
CA VAL A 861 -14.77 7.00 48.90
C VAL A 861 -13.67 7.76 49.64
N LYS A 862 -13.93 8.13 50.90
CA LYS A 862 -12.96 8.85 51.75
C LYS A 862 -11.87 7.91 52.25
N ASP A 863 -10.65 8.44 52.44
CA ASP A 863 -9.52 7.78 53.11
C ASP A 863 -9.07 6.41 52.54
N LEU A 864 -9.37 6.12 51.26
CA LEU A 864 -8.92 4.89 50.61
C LEU A 864 -7.46 5.04 50.11
N PRO A 865 -6.52 4.13 50.46
CA PRO A 865 -5.18 4.16 49.88
C PRO A 865 -5.23 3.96 48.37
N ALA A 866 -4.40 4.71 47.62
CA ALA A 866 -4.30 4.57 46.18
C ALA A 866 -3.73 3.21 45.81
N GLY A 867 -4.44 2.47 44.93
CA GLY A 867 -3.91 1.24 44.35
C GLY A 867 -2.74 1.54 43.41
N THR A 868 -1.72 0.69 43.41
CA THR A 868 -0.62 0.74 42.44
C THR A 868 -0.95 -0.17 41.26
N ASN A 869 -1.08 0.39 40.06
CA ASN A 869 -1.26 -0.42 38.85
C ASN A 869 0.10 -0.91 38.33
N SER A 870 0.40 -2.18 38.57
CA SER A 870 1.53 -2.86 37.93
C SER A 870 1.05 -3.48 36.60
N GLN A 871 0.77 -2.67 35.58
CA GLN A 871 0.72 -3.18 34.21
C GLN A 871 2.15 -3.49 33.76
N THR A 872 2.66 -4.65 34.14
CA THR A 872 3.93 -5.15 33.63
C THR A 872 3.76 -5.53 32.17
N PHE A 873 4.62 -5.00 31.30
CA PHE A 873 4.72 -5.43 29.91
C PHE A 873 5.25 -6.87 29.87
N ASP A 874 4.34 -7.84 29.94
CA ASP A 874 4.69 -9.26 29.91
C ASP A 874 4.71 -9.78 28.46
N LEU A 875 5.89 -10.20 28.01
CA LEU A 875 6.09 -10.89 26.73
C LEU A 875 6.05 -12.39 26.97
N GLY A 876 4.86 -12.92 27.23
CA GLY A 876 4.66 -14.36 27.38
C GLY A 876 5.09 -15.15 26.13
N ILE A 877 5.48 -16.41 26.33
CA ILE A 877 5.93 -17.33 25.25
C ILE A 877 4.89 -17.44 24.12
N VAL A 878 3.59 -17.47 24.48
CA VAL A 878 2.47 -17.51 23.53
C VAL A 878 2.49 -16.30 22.60
N LYS A 879 2.67 -15.11 23.16
CA LYS A 879 2.73 -13.84 22.42
C LYS A 879 3.92 -13.79 21.47
N ILE A 880 5.10 -14.27 21.91
CA ILE A 880 6.30 -14.37 21.06
C ILE A 880 6.04 -15.31 19.87
N GLY A 881 5.41 -16.46 20.10
CA GLY A 881 5.04 -17.39 19.04
C GLY A 881 4.08 -16.77 18.02
N GLN A 882 3.02 -16.10 18.49
CA GLN A 882 2.06 -15.40 17.64
C GLN A 882 2.71 -14.28 16.81
N LEU A 883 3.63 -13.51 17.41
CA LEU A 883 4.41 -12.47 16.72
C LEU A 883 5.34 -13.03 15.66
N ALA A 884 6.04 -14.13 15.94
CA ALA A 884 6.95 -14.75 14.99
C ALA A 884 6.21 -15.22 13.72
N VAL A 885 5.03 -15.81 13.89
CA VAL A 885 4.18 -16.23 12.76
C VAL A 885 3.63 -15.03 12.00
N LEU A 886 3.19 -13.97 12.68
CA LEU A 886 2.76 -12.73 12.04
C LEU A 886 3.90 -12.08 11.22
N ALA A 887 5.12 -12.00 11.78
CA ALA A 887 6.29 -11.44 11.10
C ALA A 887 6.67 -12.24 9.84
N LEU A 888 6.56 -13.58 9.90
CA LEU A 888 6.79 -14.45 8.75
C LEU A 888 5.80 -14.15 7.60
N PHE A 889 4.51 -14.02 7.91
CA PHE A 889 3.50 -13.73 6.88
C PHE A 889 3.54 -12.27 6.39
N ALA A 890 3.93 -11.33 7.24
CA ALA A 890 4.23 -9.96 6.83
C ALA A 890 5.39 -9.91 5.83
N TRP A 891 6.45 -10.70 6.06
CA TRP A 891 7.55 -10.84 5.10
C TRP A 891 7.09 -11.48 3.77
N PHE A 892 6.20 -12.47 3.85
CA PHE A 892 5.62 -13.09 2.66
C PHE A 892 4.82 -12.11 1.80
N ALA A 893 4.07 -11.20 2.43
CA ALA A 893 3.23 -10.21 1.77
C ALA A 893 4.04 -9.18 0.93
N ILE A 894 5.34 -8.99 1.21
CA ILE A 894 6.19 -8.04 0.47
C ILE A 894 6.44 -8.56 -0.97
N PRO A 895 6.11 -7.76 -2.01
CA PRO A 895 6.28 -8.16 -3.40
C PRO A 895 7.75 -8.40 -3.75
N THR A 896 8.07 -9.61 -4.20
CA THR A 896 9.41 -9.94 -4.66
C THR A 896 9.66 -9.31 -6.03
N ARG A 897 10.79 -8.61 -6.17
CA ARG A 897 11.23 -8.11 -7.48
C ARG A 897 11.39 -9.31 -8.42
N ARG A 898 10.72 -9.29 -9.57
CA ARG A 898 11.04 -10.20 -10.68
C ARG A 898 12.49 -9.91 -11.08
N ARG A 899 13.44 -10.75 -10.64
CA ARG A 899 14.76 -10.78 -11.26
C ARG A 899 14.49 -11.15 -12.72
N LYS A 900 14.65 -10.19 -13.65
CA LYS A 900 14.76 -10.52 -15.07
C LYS A 900 15.88 -11.55 -15.13
N LYS A 901 15.55 -12.81 -15.43
CA LYS A 901 16.57 -13.78 -15.82
C LYS A 901 17.33 -13.12 -16.97
N ARG A 902 18.66 -13.13 -16.90
CA ARG A 902 19.52 -12.88 -18.07
C ARG A 902 18.85 -13.63 -19.22
N ALA A 903 18.46 -12.93 -20.27
CA ALA A 903 18.13 -13.62 -21.51
C ALA A 903 19.44 -14.29 -21.92
N ASP A 904 19.57 -15.58 -21.63
CA ASP A 904 20.57 -16.37 -22.33
C ASP A 904 20.24 -16.25 -23.81
N LYS A 905 21.26 -15.85 -24.55
CA LYS A 905 21.35 -16.03 -26.00
C LYS A 905 21.04 -17.50 -26.26
N ASP A 906 19.91 -17.79 -26.89
CA ASP A 906 19.64 -18.99 -27.70
C ASP A 906 18.18 -18.96 -28.18
N SER A 907 17.78 -17.83 -28.78
CA SER A 907 16.64 -17.83 -29.70
C SER A 907 17.20 -17.48 -31.06
N GLU A 908 17.92 -18.42 -31.67
CA GLU A 908 18.08 -18.44 -33.11
C GLU A 908 16.68 -18.54 -33.71
N ILE A 909 16.31 -17.47 -34.41
CA ILE A 909 15.14 -17.46 -35.28
C ILE A 909 15.50 -18.40 -36.42
N PHE A 910 15.03 -19.64 -36.39
CA PHE A 910 14.94 -20.46 -37.59
C PHE A 910 13.94 -19.76 -38.51
N ILE A 911 14.48 -19.00 -39.47
CA ILE A 911 13.74 -18.64 -40.67
C ILE A 911 13.84 -19.88 -41.56
N ASP A 912 12.74 -20.63 -41.65
CA ASP A 912 12.59 -21.62 -42.71
C ASP A 912 12.76 -20.89 -44.05
N SER A 913 13.86 -21.20 -44.72
CA SER A 913 14.08 -20.88 -46.11
C SER A 913 13.32 -21.89 -46.96
N GLU A 914 12.02 -21.70 -47.10
CA GLU A 914 11.24 -22.30 -48.19
C GLU A 914 10.33 -21.22 -48.76
N GLU A 915 10.80 -20.57 -49.83
CA GLU A 915 10.02 -20.14 -51.00
C GLU A 915 10.86 -19.21 -51.89
N THR A 916 11.64 -19.80 -52.78
CA THR A 916 11.93 -19.23 -54.10
C THR A 916 12.03 -20.37 -55.11
N ASN A 917 10.92 -20.62 -55.80
CA ASN A 917 10.93 -21.01 -57.21
C ASN A 917 10.75 -19.74 -58.04
#